data_AF-A0A7S2VRF0-F1
#
_entry.id   AF-A0A7S2VRF0-F1
#
_cell.length_a   1.000
_cell.length_b   1.000
_cell.length_c   1.000
_cell.angle_alpha   90.00
_cell.angle_beta   90.00
_cell.angle_gamma   90.00
#
_symmetry.space_group_name_H-M   'P 1'
#
loop_
_entity.id
_entity.type
_entity.pdbx_description
1 polymer ?
#
loop_
_entity_poly.entity_id
_entity_poly.type
_entity_poly.pdbx_seq_one_letter_code
_entity_poly.pdbx_strand_id
1 'polypeptide(L)'
;AIGGKSIDLEWVQVHPTGLVKPDDPDAKIKFLAAEALRGVGGIILDANGKRFANELGRRDYVTGEMWKSKPPFRLALNKAASDEIIWHCKHYTGRGVMKFYESGAALAADMGIPVSVLEETHDAHYQAAKKTEKDPNGGSWPAYPSGKSWDEASGKTGSGKKFYHNIIPGSAVKSEPFYVAIITPVIHYCMGGLKIDPDSQCLGKDDKVIGGLYGAGEAAGGIHGSNRLGGNSLLDCVVFGRVAGQACCKYMLGADMKDVSLADLSGGGLSGEVTSSKLSGGSYEDTMNKSAGAAGGAAGGAVMNGGGGGGYSLEEVAKHTSKTDCWVVVNGQVLDVTKFLGEHPGGELAILTFAGKDATEEFNMIHPPDVIPKYAPDAIIGKVGTGAPAAPAAAAGGAAAPLLDKAGHGKAKDWSKSEKNRKMRMEGEGKIPGWIGALCYMVLGFMKEILFTIVPQKNVTLTNDRIGLTRSAMFLFIFIIIHAVGNLHVFLGPDDFNGYGYFYVRLYWTGFGLQANIVEEYILLAALLHVFVALKRTWDISINYTIASGKLNLAISGITLLTFMVIHLFQFRFGATQPFKLCPPPYLVNIGTVFHLRLNLFWVDTPGCTTAEVRDIYRMEFEVFKSLEWCLFYIFAVVVFSTHMCLGWAKAVPAPILDIPKRYHNKAIHVGYVMTAFIALIYVSFPVYTHLFPMSPGYISPEPALP
;
A
#
# COMPACT_ATOMS: atom_id res chain seq x y z
N ALA A 1 -15.83 -31.24 -19.14
CA ALA A 1 -17.23 -31.55 -18.80
C ALA A 1 -18.10 -31.70 -20.05
N ILE A 2 -18.11 -30.70 -20.95
CA ILE A 2 -18.98 -30.66 -22.14
C ILE A 2 -18.37 -31.28 -23.43
N GLY A 3 -17.34 -32.11 -23.31
CA GLY A 3 -16.77 -32.85 -24.45
C GLY A 3 -15.53 -32.25 -25.14
N GLY A 4 -15.01 -31.11 -24.69
CA GLY A 4 -13.76 -30.52 -25.22
C GLY A 4 -12.55 -31.44 -25.09
N LYS A 5 -11.73 -31.51 -26.14
CA LYS A 5 -10.47 -32.25 -26.21
C LYS A 5 -9.34 -31.38 -25.65
N SER A 6 -8.49 -31.97 -24.82
CA SER A 6 -7.28 -31.34 -24.33
C SER A 6 -6.05 -31.82 -25.10
N ILE A 7 -4.99 -31.02 -25.08
CA ILE A 7 -3.68 -31.35 -25.64
C ILE A 7 -2.58 -30.87 -24.66
N ASP A 8 -1.46 -31.58 -24.62
CA ASP A 8 -0.23 -31.18 -23.92
C ASP A 8 -0.34 -30.94 -22.40
N LEU A 9 -1.35 -31.50 -21.72
CA LEU A 9 -1.61 -31.25 -20.29
C LEU A 9 -0.47 -31.72 -19.36
N GLU A 10 0.36 -32.64 -19.83
CA GLU A 10 1.56 -33.10 -19.13
C GLU A 10 2.68 -32.05 -19.09
N TRP A 11 2.62 -31.02 -19.94
CA TRP A 11 3.67 -30.01 -20.06
C TRP A 11 3.38 -28.80 -19.16
N VAL A 12 3.95 -28.83 -17.96
CA VAL A 12 3.92 -27.73 -16.98
C VAL A 12 5.32 -27.13 -16.84
N GLN A 13 5.46 -25.84 -17.13
CA GLN A 13 6.73 -25.13 -17.03
C GLN A 13 7.00 -24.66 -15.61
N VAL A 14 8.22 -24.91 -15.18
CA VAL A 14 8.80 -24.39 -13.94
C VAL A 14 9.75 -23.24 -14.28
N HIS A 15 9.57 -22.09 -13.64
CA HIS A 15 10.43 -20.93 -13.78
C HIS A 15 11.60 -21.01 -12.79
N PRO A 16 12.85 -20.76 -13.21
CA PRO A 16 14.02 -20.98 -12.35
C PRO A 16 14.19 -19.91 -11.25
N THR A 17 13.66 -18.70 -11.46
CA THR A 17 13.91 -17.55 -10.58
C THR A 17 12.68 -17.10 -9.79
N GLY A 18 12.11 -17.99 -8.97
CA GLY A 18 11.18 -17.59 -7.91
C GLY A 18 11.95 -17.00 -6.74
N LEU A 19 11.69 -15.73 -6.40
CA LEU A 19 12.39 -15.01 -5.34
C LEU A 19 11.95 -15.50 -3.96
N VAL A 20 12.92 -15.98 -3.19
CA VAL A 20 12.74 -16.44 -1.82
C VAL A 20 12.81 -15.23 -0.90
N LYS A 21 11.76 -15.06 -0.09
CA LYS A 21 11.74 -14.05 0.95
C LYS A 21 12.49 -14.59 2.18
N PRO A 22 13.58 -13.96 2.66
CA PRO A 22 14.41 -14.55 3.72
C PRO A 22 13.69 -14.76 5.06
N ASP A 23 12.66 -13.96 5.37
CA ASP A 23 11.86 -14.08 6.60
C ASP A 23 10.69 -15.08 6.48
N ASP A 24 10.42 -15.58 5.27
CA ASP A 24 9.42 -16.63 5.00
C ASP A 24 9.87 -17.51 3.81
N PRO A 25 10.96 -18.27 3.99
CA PRO A 25 11.60 -19.01 2.91
C PRO A 25 10.73 -20.15 2.37
N ASP A 26 9.73 -20.60 3.14
CA ASP A 26 8.82 -21.70 2.79
C ASP A 26 7.46 -21.22 2.26
N ALA A 27 7.30 -19.90 2.03
CA ALA A 27 6.09 -19.35 1.44
C ALA A 27 5.68 -20.10 0.16
N LYS A 28 4.45 -20.62 0.09
CA LYS A 28 3.96 -21.39 -1.06
C LYS A 28 3.88 -20.56 -2.35
N ILE A 29 3.76 -19.24 -2.22
CA ILE A 29 3.73 -18.29 -3.34
C ILE A 29 5.01 -17.47 -3.27
N LYS A 30 5.73 -17.40 -4.39
CA LYS A 30 6.95 -16.61 -4.54
C LYS A 30 6.73 -15.47 -5.51
N PHE A 31 7.47 -14.38 -5.33
CA PHE A 31 7.57 -13.34 -6.36
C PHE A 31 8.42 -13.87 -7.51
N LEU A 32 7.97 -13.69 -8.74
CA LEU A 32 8.77 -14.08 -9.89
C LEU A 32 9.80 -13.00 -10.19
N ALA A 33 11.08 -13.36 -10.31
CA ALA A 33 12.08 -12.45 -10.85
C ALA A 33 11.93 -12.38 -12.38
N ALA A 34 11.90 -11.17 -12.92
CA ALA A 34 11.94 -10.95 -14.36
C ALA A 34 13.16 -11.65 -14.98
N GLU A 35 12.94 -12.40 -16.06
CA GLU A 35 14.02 -13.06 -16.81
C GLU A 35 15.03 -12.05 -17.37
N ALA A 36 14.58 -10.80 -17.60
CA ALA A 36 15.41 -9.67 -17.95
C ALA A 36 16.58 -9.43 -16.99
N LEU A 37 16.44 -9.75 -15.69
CA LEU A 37 17.56 -9.64 -14.74
C LEU A 37 18.76 -10.53 -15.12
N ARG A 38 18.50 -11.73 -15.68
CA ARG A 38 19.54 -12.59 -16.26
C ARG A 38 19.98 -12.08 -17.63
N GLY A 39 19.02 -11.58 -18.41
CA GLY A 39 19.24 -10.94 -19.72
C GLY A 39 20.26 -9.81 -19.68
N VAL A 40 20.17 -8.91 -18.70
CA VAL A 40 21.07 -7.76 -18.56
C VAL A 40 22.42 -8.11 -17.92
N GLY A 41 22.73 -9.40 -17.72
CA GLY A 41 24.04 -9.84 -17.20
C GLY A 41 24.03 -10.40 -15.77
N GLY A 42 22.86 -10.55 -15.15
CA GLY A 42 22.74 -11.27 -13.88
C GLY A 42 23.17 -12.73 -14.00
N ILE A 43 24.05 -13.18 -13.10
CA ILE A 43 24.53 -14.57 -13.05
C ILE A 43 23.82 -15.34 -11.94
N ILE A 44 23.73 -16.66 -12.10
CA ILE A 44 23.21 -17.54 -11.03
C ILE A 44 24.34 -18.31 -10.38
N LEU A 45 24.35 -18.33 -9.05
CA LEU A 45 25.36 -18.94 -8.22
C LEU A 45 24.74 -20.04 -7.35
N ASP A 46 25.47 -21.14 -7.19
CA ASP A 46 25.15 -22.18 -6.20
C ASP A 46 25.54 -21.75 -4.78
N ALA A 47 25.34 -22.63 -3.80
CA ALA A 47 25.72 -22.40 -2.41
C ALA A 47 27.21 -22.11 -2.21
N ASN A 48 28.06 -22.62 -3.11
CA ASN A 48 29.50 -22.46 -3.04
C ASN A 48 29.99 -21.23 -3.84
N GLY A 49 29.07 -20.42 -4.41
CA GLY A 49 29.43 -19.25 -5.20
C GLY A 49 29.95 -19.56 -6.60
N LYS A 50 29.72 -20.76 -7.13
CA LYS A 50 30.09 -21.14 -8.51
C LYS A 50 28.87 -21.07 -9.44
N ARG A 51 29.12 -20.68 -10.69
CA ARG A 51 28.13 -20.79 -11.78
C ARG A 51 27.95 -22.25 -12.18
N PHE A 52 26.75 -22.62 -12.62
CA PHE A 52 26.40 -24.00 -12.95
C PHE A 52 25.50 -24.16 -14.19
N ALA A 53 25.10 -23.07 -14.85
CA ALA A 53 24.26 -23.12 -16.04
C ALA A 53 24.49 -21.92 -16.95
N ASN A 54 24.02 -22.03 -18.19
CA ASN A 54 23.82 -20.86 -19.05
C ASN A 54 22.55 -20.12 -18.58
N GLU A 55 22.72 -18.92 -18.04
CA GLU A 55 21.62 -18.13 -17.48
C GLU A 55 20.59 -17.68 -18.53
N LEU A 56 20.92 -17.76 -19.81
CA LEU A 56 20.00 -17.45 -20.91
C LEU A 56 19.44 -18.72 -21.58
N GLY A 57 19.72 -19.89 -21.01
CA GLY A 57 19.15 -21.14 -21.47
C GLY A 57 17.64 -21.21 -21.23
N ARG A 58 16.99 -22.18 -21.88
CA ARG A 58 15.56 -22.44 -21.67
C ARG A 58 15.25 -22.76 -20.20
N ARG A 59 14.02 -22.45 -19.76
CA ARG A 59 13.60 -22.58 -18.35
C ARG A 59 13.64 -24.00 -17.82
N ASP A 60 13.28 -24.98 -18.64
CA ASP A 60 13.41 -26.42 -18.36
C ASP A 60 14.87 -26.80 -18.09
N TYR A 61 15.79 -26.33 -18.94
CA TYR A 61 17.23 -26.54 -18.79
C TYR A 61 17.77 -25.88 -17.51
N VAL A 62 17.53 -24.58 -17.29
CA VAL A 62 18.07 -23.86 -16.13
C VAL A 62 17.54 -24.49 -14.83
N THR A 63 16.25 -24.81 -14.78
CA THR A 63 15.64 -25.50 -13.62
C THR A 63 16.23 -26.90 -13.42
N GLY A 64 16.46 -27.64 -14.50
CA GLY A 64 17.09 -28.96 -14.46
C GLY A 64 18.52 -28.90 -13.91
N GLU A 65 19.31 -27.90 -14.30
CA GLU A 65 20.66 -27.69 -13.74
C GLU A 65 20.62 -27.23 -12.28
N MET A 66 19.61 -26.47 -11.86
CA MET A 66 19.40 -26.15 -10.45
C MET A 66 19.20 -27.43 -9.62
N TRP A 67 18.40 -28.39 -10.09
CA TRP A 67 18.18 -29.65 -9.36
C TRP A 67 19.43 -30.54 -9.25
N LYS A 68 20.40 -30.37 -10.16
CA LYS A 68 21.70 -31.07 -10.11
C LYS A 68 22.74 -30.35 -9.25
N SER A 69 22.47 -29.09 -8.91
CA SER A 69 23.38 -28.18 -8.22
C SER A 69 23.01 -28.03 -6.73
N LYS A 70 23.82 -27.28 -5.97
CA LYS A 70 23.70 -27.17 -4.51
C LYS A 70 22.98 -25.88 -4.09
N PRO A 71 21.77 -25.93 -3.48
CA PRO A 71 21.11 -24.76 -2.91
C PRO A 71 21.78 -24.29 -1.61
N PRO A 72 21.58 -23.03 -1.16
CA PRO A 72 20.71 -22.01 -1.75
C PRO A 72 21.29 -21.36 -3.00
N PHE A 73 20.43 -21.16 -4.01
CA PHE A 73 20.79 -20.49 -5.26
C PHE A 73 20.61 -18.98 -5.15
N ARG A 74 21.47 -18.22 -5.83
CA ARG A 74 21.44 -16.75 -5.83
C ARG A 74 21.48 -16.20 -7.24
N LEU A 75 20.60 -15.26 -7.55
CA LEU A 75 20.70 -14.39 -8.73
C LEU A 75 21.46 -13.13 -8.31
N ALA A 76 22.63 -12.89 -8.90
CA ALA A 76 23.51 -11.78 -8.56
C ALA A 76 23.72 -10.85 -9.76
N LEU A 77 23.45 -9.56 -9.57
CA LEU A 77 23.67 -8.49 -10.54
C LEU A 77 24.79 -7.59 -10.03
N ASN A 78 25.88 -7.47 -10.79
CA ASN A 78 26.89 -6.44 -10.57
C ASN A 78 26.35 -5.05 -10.92
N LYS A 79 27.12 -3.99 -10.68
CA LYS A 79 26.67 -2.61 -10.90
C LYS A 79 26.20 -2.37 -12.33
N ALA A 80 26.99 -2.75 -13.33
CA ALA A 80 26.65 -2.52 -14.74
C ALA A 80 25.31 -3.18 -15.11
N ALA A 81 25.11 -4.43 -14.70
CA ALA A 81 23.84 -5.14 -14.90
C ALA A 81 22.68 -4.49 -14.13
N SER A 82 22.93 -4.08 -12.89
CA SER A 82 21.89 -3.49 -12.04
C SER A 82 21.50 -2.07 -12.46
N ASP A 83 22.43 -1.29 -13.03
CA ASP A 83 22.17 0.07 -13.50
C ASP A 83 21.23 0.07 -14.71
N GLU A 84 21.39 -0.89 -15.62
CA GLU A 84 20.50 -1.07 -16.77
C GLU A 84 19.08 -1.52 -16.40
N ILE A 85 18.86 -2.00 -15.18
CA ILE A 85 17.55 -2.49 -14.74
C ILE A 85 17.20 -2.03 -13.33
N ILE A 86 17.69 -0.84 -12.96
CA ILE A 86 17.72 -0.37 -11.58
C ILE A 86 16.34 -0.29 -10.94
N TRP A 87 15.31 -0.03 -11.75
CA TRP A 87 13.92 -0.06 -11.31
C TRP A 87 13.55 -1.41 -10.69
N HIS A 88 13.87 -2.52 -11.37
CA HIS A 88 13.57 -3.86 -10.88
C HIS A 88 14.35 -4.14 -9.58
N CYS A 89 15.64 -3.80 -9.55
CA CYS A 89 16.49 -3.98 -8.37
C CYS A 89 15.91 -3.24 -7.14
N LYS A 90 15.51 -1.98 -7.30
CA LYS A 90 14.87 -1.18 -6.25
C LYS A 90 13.49 -1.73 -5.87
N HIS A 91 12.68 -2.12 -6.85
CA HIS A 91 11.37 -2.72 -6.63
C HIS A 91 11.46 -3.97 -5.76
N TYR A 92 12.33 -4.93 -6.13
CA TYR A 92 12.51 -6.18 -5.40
C TYR A 92 13.17 -5.98 -4.03
N THR A 93 14.07 -4.99 -3.91
CA THR A 93 14.64 -4.61 -2.61
C THR A 93 13.57 -4.03 -1.68
N GLY A 94 12.70 -3.15 -2.18
CA GLY A 94 11.57 -2.60 -1.41
C GLY A 94 10.56 -3.65 -0.96
N ARG A 95 10.48 -4.78 -1.67
CA ARG A 95 9.66 -5.96 -1.31
C ARG A 95 10.34 -6.91 -0.33
N GLY A 96 11.62 -6.70 -0.01
CA GLY A 96 12.41 -7.55 0.89
C GLY A 96 12.79 -8.91 0.33
N VAL A 97 12.75 -9.08 -1.00
CA VAL A 97 13.09 -10.35 -1.70
C VAL A 97 14.42 -10.27 -2.46
N MET A 98 15.06 -9.10 -2.45
CA MET A 98 16.39 -8.84 -2.97
C MET A 98 17.15 -7.97 -1.96
N LYS A 99 18.47 -8.13 -1.88
CA LYS A 99 19.35 -7.41 -0.97
C LYS A 99 20.48 -6.75 -1.74
N PHE A 100 20.76 -5.50 -1.39
CA PHE A 100 21.93 -4.78 -1.86
C PHE A 100 23.14 -5.09 -0.97
N TYR A 101 24.29 -5.30 -1.60
CA TYR A 101 25.59 -5.47 -0.98
C TYR A 101 26.53 -4.38 -1.49
N GLU A 102 27.18 -3.68 -0.57
CA GLU A 102 28.11 -2.59 -0.92
C GLU A 102 29.37 -3.10 -1.64
N SER A 103 29.69 -4.38 -1.53
CA SER A 103 30.84 -5.01 -2.19
C SER A 103 30.68 -6.52 -2.36
N GLY A 104 31.41 -7.13 -3.31
CA GLY A 104 31.49 -8.59 -3.45
C GLY A 104 32.14 -9.26 -2.24
N ALA A 105 33.01 -8.55 -1.49
CA ALA A 105 33.51 -9.04 -0.21
C ALA A 105 32.38 -9.19 0.83
N ALA A 106 31.46 -8.23 0.91
CA ALA A 106 30.29 -8.32 1.79
C ALA A 106 29.34 -9.46 1.37
N LEU A 107 29.17 -9.68 0.06
CA LEU A 107 28.40 -10.81 -0.47
C LEU A 107 29.06 -12.14 -0.11
N ALA A 108 30.37 -12.30 -0.33
CA ALA A 108 31.09 -13.52 -0.01
C ALA A 108 31.01 -13.87 1.49
N ALA A 109 31.13 -12.84 2.35
CA ALA A 109 30.99 -13.00 3.80
C ALA A 109 29.58 -13.48 4.20
N ASP A 110 28.52 -12.91 3.61
CA ASP A 110 27.13 -13.35 3.84
C ASP A 110 26.88 -14.78 3.33
N MET A 111 27.55 -15.17 2.25
CA MET A 111 27.50 -16.53 1.70
C MET A 111 28.33 -17.54 2.51
N GLY A 112 29.24 -17.09 3.38
CA GLY A 112 30.16 -17.97 4.11
C GLY A 112 31.25 -18.58 3.25
N ILE A 113 31.69 -17.90 2.19
CA ILE A 113 32.74 -18.37 1.26
C ILE A 113 33.91 -17.37 1.18
N PRO A 114 35.12 -17.80 0.80
CA PRO A 114 36.21 -16.88 0.49
C PRO A 114 35.85 -15.98 -0.71
N VAL A 115 36.18 -14.69 -0.65
CA VAL A 115 35.94 -13.75 -1.76
C VAL A 115 36.61 -14.20 -3.06
N SER A 116 37.76 -14.87 -2.96
CA SER A 116 38.48 -15.45 -4.11
C SER A 116 37.62 -16.39 -4.93
N VAL A 117 36.65 -17.08 -4.32
CA VAL A 117 35.72 -17.96 -5.03
C VAL A 117 34.83 -17.18 -5.99
N LEU A 118 34.36 -15.99 -5.60
CA LEU A 118 33.58 -15.10 -6.46
C LEU A 118 34.47 -14.42 -7.50
N GLU A 119 35.69 -14.03 -7.15
CA GLU A 119 36.68 -13.47 -8.08
C GLU A 119 36.99 -14.46 -9.20
N GLU A 120 37.33 -15.72 -8.86
CA GLU A 120 37.57 -16.80 -9.84
C GLU A 120 36.35 -17.07 -10.72
N THR A 121 35.15 -17.05 -10.13
CA THR A 121 33.90 -17.34 -10.87
C THR A 121 33.60 -16.27 -11.91
N HIS A 122 33.79 -14.99 -11.55
CA HIS A 122 33.62 -13.88 -12.50
C HIS A 122 34.77 -13.82 -13.51
N ASP A 123 36.01 -14.12 -13.09
CA ASP A 123 37.14 -14.15 -14.03
C ASP A 123 36.94 -15.24 -15.09
N ALA A 124 36.56 -16.46 -14.71
CA ALA A 124 36.26 -17.52 -15.67
C ALA A 124 35.16 -17.11 -16.66
N HIS A 125 34.09 -16.46 -16.18
CA HIS A 125 33.01 -15.92 -17.02
C HIS A 125 33.51 -14.81 -17.96
N TYR A 126 34.35 -13.90 -17.45
CA TYR A 126 34.95 -12.81 -18.21
C TYR A 126 35.89 -13.32 -19.30
N GLN A 127 36.78 -14.26 -18.98
CA GLN A 127 37.70 -14.86 -19.94
C GLN A 127 36.95 -15.65 -21.03
N ALA A 128 35.88 -16.37 -20.67
CA ALA A 128 35.03 -17.05 -21.63
C ALA A 128 34.40 -16.05 -22.62
N ALA A 129 33.89 -14.93 -22.13
CA ALA A 129 33.36 -13.87 -22.97
C ALA A 129 34.43 -13.26 -23.90
N LYS A 130 35.64 -12.98 -23.39
CA LYS A 130 36.74 -12.46 -24.21
C LYS A 130 37.22 -13.42 -25.29
N LYS A 131 37.16 -14.73 -25.02
CA LYS A 131 37.40 -15.75 -26.05
C LYS A 131 36.27 -15.80 -27.07
N THR A 132 35.00 -15.72 -26.63
CA THR A 132 33.85 -15.67 -27.53
C THR A 132 33.85 -14.42 -28.42
N GLU A 133 34.26 -13.25 -27.91
CA GLU A 133 34.42 -12.02 -28.71
C GLU A 133 35.42 -12.21 -29.86
N LYS A 134 36.53 -12.93 -29.61
CA LYS A 134 37.59 -13.18 -30.60
C LYS A 134 37.25 -14.31 -31.57
N ASP A 135 36.66 -15.38 -31.04
CA ASP A 135 36.27 -16.56 -31.80
C ASP A 135 34.92 -17.10 -31.29
N PRO A 136 33.79 -16.62 -31.87
CA PRO A 136 32.46 -17.01 -31.45
C PRO A 136 32.11 -18.50 -31.64
N ASN A 137 32.91 -19.24 -32.42
CA ASN A 137 32.65 -20.63 -32.79
C ASN A 137 33.80 -21.60 -32.42
N GLY A 138 34.90 -21.13 -31.83
CA GLY A 138 36.08 -21.94 -31.50
C GLY A 138 36.10 -22.66 -30.16
N GLY A 139 35.01 -22.57 -29.38
CA GLY A 139 34.94 -23.15 -28.03
C GLY A 139 34.99 -24.69 -27.97
N SER A 140 35.37 -25.22 -26.82
CA SER A 140 35.48 -26.68 -26.62
C SER A 140 34.11 -27.35 -26.41
N TRP A 141 33.10 -26.60 -26.04
CA TRP A 141 31.81 -27.14 -25.60
C TRP A 141 30.69 -26.88 -26.60
N PRO A 142 29.68 -27.76 -26.70
CA PRO A 142 28.46 -27.46 -27.46
C PRO A 142 27.71 -26.24 -26.89
N ALA A 143 27.18 -25.41 -27.78
CA ALA A 143 26.40 -24.23 -27.41
C ALA A 143 24.94 -24.35 -27.88
N TYR A 144 24.04 -23.64 -27.19
CA TYR A 144 22.63 -23.53 -27.56
C TYR A 144 22.33 -22.17 -28.22
N PRO A 145 21.50 -22.11 -29.30
CA PRO A 145 20.85 -23.24 -29.98
C PRO A 145 21.78 -24.05 -30.90
N SER A 146 22.94 -23.50 -31.26
CA SER A 146 23.95 -24.20 -32.07
C SER A 146 25.36 -23.59 -31.93
N GLY A 147 26.37 -24.35 -32.36
CA GLY A 147 27.78 -23.93 -32.39
C GLY A 147 28.56 -24.37 -31.15
N LYS A 148 29.58 -23.58 -30.79
CA LYS A 148 30.47 -23.88 -29.67
C LYS A 148 30.52 -22.76 -28.64
N SER A 149 30.90 -23.09 -27.41
CA SER A 149 31.05 -22.19 -26.27
C SER A 149 32.39 -22.38 -25.56
N TRP A 150 32.96 -21.27 -25.13
CA TRP A 150 34.13 -21.22 -24.25
C TRP A 150 33.76 -21.27 -22.76
N ASP A 151 32.47 -21.13 -22.42
CA ASP A 151 31.99 -21.11 -21.04
C ASP A 151 31.90 -22.52 -20.48
N GLU A 152 32.89 -22.92 -19.68
CA GLU A 152 32.94 -24.28 -19.13
C GLU A 152 31.74 -24.59 -18.20
N ALA A 153 31.32 -23.61 -17.40
CA ALA A 153 30.25 -23.76 -16.42
C ALA A 153 28.91 -24.20 -17.07
N SER A 154 28.62 -23.69 -18.27
CA SER A 154 27.44 -24.10 -19.04
C SER A 154 27.74 -25.11 -20.15
N GLY A 155 28.96 -25.11 -20.68
CA GLY A 155 29.34 -25.91 -21.83
C GLY A 155 29.26 -27.42 -21.61
N LYS A 156 29.59 -27.88 -20.40
CA LYS A 156 29.49 -29.30 -19.99
C LYS A 156 28.07 -29.86 -20.04
N THR A 157 27.07 -28.99 -20.06
CA THR A 157 25.65 -29.37 -19.95
C THR A 157 24.95 -29.52 -21.30
N GLY A 158 25.63 -29.25 -22.42
CA GLY A 158 25.01 -29.25 -23.75
C GLY A 158 24.39 -27.91 -24.17
N SER A 159 24.36 -26.93 -23.27
CA SER A 159 23.72 -25.62 -23.49
C SER A 159 24.68 -24.45 -23.25
N GLY A 160 25.90 -24.54 -23.80
CA GLY A 160 26.96 -23.56 -23.61
C GLY A 160 26.55 -22.12 -23.97
N LYS A 161 26.95 -21.17 -23.13
CA LYS A 161 26.66 -19.73 -23.26
C LYS A 161 27.48 -19.10 -24.40
N LYS A 162 26.83 -18.28 -25.24
CA LYS A 162 27.47 -17.51 -26.31
C LYS A 162 27.29 -15.99 -26.17
N PHE A 163 26.25 -15.59 -25.47
CA PHE A 163 25.88 -14.19 -25.32
C PHE A 163 26.20 -13.75 -23.90
N TYR A 164 26.94 -12.65 -23.80
CA TYR A 164 27.42 -12.08 -22.56
C TYR A 164 27.04 -10.60 -22.54
N HIS A 165 26.62 -10.12 -21.38
CA HIS A 165 26.24 -8.73 -21.17
C HIS A 165 26.66 -8.32 -19.76
N ASN A 166 27.09 -7.06 -19.58
CA ASN A 166 27.53 -6.50 -18.30
C ASN A 166 28.42 -7.43 -17.46
N ILE A 167 29.47 -7.96 -18.08
CA ILE A 167 30.47 -8.80 -17.41
C ILE A 167 31.55 -7.95 -16.74
N ILE A 168 32.10 -8.44 -15.64
CA ILE A 168 33.21 -7.80 -14.92
C ILE A 168 34.39 -8.78 -14.78
N PRO A 169 35.64 -8.31 -14.81
CA PRO A 169 36.80 -9.14 -14.49
C PRO A 169 36.79 -9.55 -13.02
N GLY A 170 37.40 -10.69 -12.69
CA GLY A 170 37.44 -11.19 -11.30
C GLY A 170 38.06 -10.20 -10.31
N SER A 171 39.07 -9.45 -10.75
CA SER A 171 39.76 -8.44 -9.93
C SER A 171 38.87 -7.28 -9.46
N ALA A 172 37.74 -7.03 -10.12
CA ALA A 172 36.79 -5.98 -9.72
C ALA A 172 35.85 -6.43 -8.58
N VAL A 173 35.58 -7.75 -8.48
CA VAL A 173 34.52 -8.32 -7.64
C VAL A 173 34.62 -7.88 -6.18
N LYS A 174 35.83 -7.85 -5.61
CA LYS A 174 36.03 -7.55 -4.19
C LYS A 174 35.43 -6.21 -3.76
N SER A 175 35.48 -5.19 -4.61
CA SER A 175 34.95 -3.84 -4.36
C SER A 175 33.63 -3.54 -5.06
N GLU A 176 33.21 -4.40 -6.00
CA GLU A 176 32.02 -4.19 -6.82
C GLU A 176 30.73 -4.35 -6.00
N PRO A 177 29.77 -3.41 -6.06
CA PRO A 177 28.47 -3.59 -5.40
C PRO A 177 27.57 -4.58 -6.15
N PHE A 178 26.70 -5.26 -5.42
CA PHE A 178 25.79 -6.25 -5.99
C PHE A 178 24.36 -6.11 -5.49
N TYR A 179 23.39 -6.37 -6.37
CA TYR A 179 22.03 -6.73 -5.99
C TYR A 179 21.86 -8.24 -6.10
N VAL A 180 21.42 -8.87 -5.01
CA VAL A 180 21.33 -10.34 -4.94
C VAL A 180 20.00 -10.78 -4.37
N ALA A 181 19.36 -11.73 -5.03
CA ALA A 181 18.17 -12.39 -4.54
C ALA A 181 18.41 -13.90 -4.39
N ILE A 182 17.86 -14.50 -3.34
CA ILE A 182 17.81 -15.97 -3.21
C ILE A 182 16.70 -16.45 -4.15
N ILE A 183 17.00 -17.45 -4.97
CA ILE A 183 16.08 -17.96 -5.99
C ILE A 183 15.79 -19.45 -5.79
N THR A 184 14.61 -19.87 -6.23
CA THR A 184 14.17 -21.27 -6.26
C THR A 184 13.29 -21.53 -7.48
N PRO A 185 13.27 -22.75 -8.04
CA PRO A 185 12.31 -23.11 -9.06
C PRO A 185 10.86 -23.01 -8.56
N VAL A 186 9.95 -22.50 -9.40
CA VAL A 186 8.51 -22.35 -9.09
C VAL A 186 7.63 -22.70 -10.28
N ILE A 187 6.49 -23.35 -10.04
CA ILE A 187 5.48 -23.59 -11.09
C ILE A 187 5.01 -22.25 -11.66
N HIS A 188 4.92 -22.14 -13.00
CA HIS A 188 4.71 -20.85 -13.64
C HIS A 188 3.70 -20.83 -14.78
N TYR A 189 3.66 -21.85 -15.65
CA TYR A 189 2.78 -21.84 -16.81
C TYR A 189 2.38 -23.26 -17.23
N CYS A 190 1.11 -23.47 -17.56
CA CYS A 190 0.59 -24.72 -18.11
C CYS A 190 0.50 -24.59 -19.64
N MET A 191 1.36 -25.30 -20.39
CA MET A 191 1.38 -25.19 -21.85
C MET A 191 0.22 -25.94 -22.50
N GLY A 192 -0.25 -26.98 -21.84
CA GLY A 192 -1.44 -27.72 -22.26
C GLY A 192 -2.73 -27.02 -21.89
N GLY A 193 -3.79 -27.36 -22.62
CA GLY A 193 -5.10 -26.77 -22.45
C GLY A 193 -6.11 -27.37 -23.42
N LEU A 194 -7.18 -26.64 -23.70
CA LEU A 194 -8.15 -26.99 -24.73
C LEU A 194 -7.48 -26.97 -26.10
N LYS A 195 -7.65 -28.04 -26.87
CA LYS A 195 -7.21 -28.07 -28.26
C LYS A 195 -8.10 -27.12 -29.06
N ILE A 196 -7.46 -26.15 -29.71
CA ILE A 196 -8.11 -25.18 -30.58
C ILE A 196 -7.61 -25.34 -32.02
N ASP A 197 -8.41 -24.86 -32.97
CA ASP A 197 -7.98 -24.66 -34.36
C ASP A 197 -7.45 -23.21 -34.57
N PRO A 198 -7.00 -22.85 -35.78
CA PRO A 198 -6.52 -21.50 -36.08
C PRO A 198 -7.56 -20.38 -35.89
N ASP A 199 -8.86 -20.69 -35.88
CA ASP A 199 -9.94 -19.75 -35.59
C ASP A 199 -10.29 -19.71 -34.09
N SER A 200 -9.46 -20.33 -33.25
CA SER A 200 -9.62 -20.46 -31.79
C SER A 200 -10.87 -21.23 -31.35
N GLN A 201 -11.46 -22.05 -32.24
CA GLN A 201 -12.61 -22.89 -31.93
C GLN A 201 -12.16 -24.11 -31.15
N CYS A 202 -12.86 -24.42 -30.05
CA CYS A 202 -12.56 -25.60 -29.25
C CYS A 202 -12.97 -26.87 -30.00
N LEU A 203 -12.04 -27.83 -30.08
CA LEU A 203 -12.30 -29.13 -30.67
C LEU A 203 -12.84 -30.11 -29.64
N GLY A 204 -13.80 -30.93 -30.05
CA GLY A 204 -14.30 -32.09 -29.33
C GLY A 204 -13.36 -33.29 -29.44
N LYS A 205 -13.69 -34.38 -28.73
CA LYS A 205 -12.90 -35.62 -28.74
C LYS A 205 -12.78 -36.26 -30.14
N ASP A 206 -13.73 -36.00 -31.02
CA ASP A 206 -13.77 -36.44 -32.42
C ASP A 206 -13.03 -35.49 -33.38
N ASP A 207 -12.25 -34.53 -32.83
CA ASP A 207 -11.55 -33.47 -33.55
C ASP A 207 -12.49 -32.56 -34.37
N LYS A 208 -13.79 -32.57 -34.10
CA LYS A 208 -14.75 -31.63 -34.69
C LYS A 208 -14.94 -30.41 -33.79
N VAL A 209 -15.26 -29.29 -34.41
CA VAL A 209 -15.56 -28.04 -33.71
C VAL A 209 -16.80 -28.21 -32.81
N ILE A 210 -16.69 -27.76 -31.57
CA ILE A 210 -17.84 -27.58 -30.67
C ILE A 210 -18.42 -26.19 -30.95
N GLY A 211 -19.56 -26.16 -31.64
CA GLY A 211 -20.22 -24.91 -32.04
C GLY A 211 -20.44 -23.94 -30.86
N GLY A 212 -20.01 -22.69 -31.04
CA GLY A 212 -20.14 -21.64 -30.04
C GLY A 212 -19.11 -21.66 -28.89
N LEU A 213 -18.13 -22.57 -28.91
CA LEU A 213 -17.11 -22.67 -27.87
C LEU A 213 -15.72 -22.29 -28.42
N TYR A 214 -15.07 -21.31 -27.78
CA TYR A 214 -13.76 -20.78 -28.17
C TYR A 214 -12.78 -20.78 -26.98
N GLY A 215 -11.48 -20.84 -27.27
CA GLY A 215 -10.43 -20.83 -26.26
C GLY A 215 -9.26 -19.93 -26.66
N ALA A 216 -8.70 -19.19 -25.71
CA ALA A 216 -7.56 -18.30 -25.93
C ALA A 216 -6.68 -18.19 -24.68
N GLY A 217 -5.41 -17.81 -24.87
CA GLY A 217 -4.42 -17.69 -23.80
C GLY A 217 -4.10 -19.03 -23.16
N GLU A 218 -3.69 -19.02 -21.88
CA GLU A 218 -3.24 -20.23 -21.15
C GLU A 218 -4.33 -21.31 -20.98
N ALA A 219 -5.60 -21.01 -21.27
CA ALA A 219 -6.66 -22.02 -21.31
C ALA A 219 -6.58 -22.91 -22.56
N ALA A 220 -5.90 -22.46 -23.63
CA ALA A 220 -5.71 -23.19 -24.88
C ALA A 220 -4.33 -23.88 -24.92
N GLY A 221 -4.29 -25.07 -25.50
CA GLY A 221 -3.07 -25.87 -25.66
C GLY A 221 -2.60 -25.96 -27.11
N GLY A 222 -1.35 -26.37 -27.31
CA GLY A 222 -0.74 -26.62 -28.62
C GLY A 222 0.08 -25.47 -29.21
N ILE A 223 -0.01 -24.27 -28.62
CA ILE A 223 0.74 -23.07 -29.08
C ILE A 223 2.22 -23.14 -28.70
N HIS A 224 2.50 -23.60 -27.46
CA HIS A 224 3.84 -23.52 -26.87
C HIS A 224 4.59 -24.87 -26.85
N GLY A 225 3.92 -25.95 -27.28
CA GLY A 225 4.43 -27.32 -27.17
C GLY A 225 4.92 -27.64 -25.76
N SER A 226 6.09 -28.29 -25.66
CA SER A 226 6.63 -28.75 -24.37
C SER A 226 7.29 -27.66 -23.52
N ASN A 227 7.62 -26.49 -24.07
CA ASN A 227 8.27 -25.42 -23.32
C ASN A 227 8.05 -24.03 -23.95
N ARG A 228 7.33 -23.17 -23.23
CA ARG A 228 7.09 -21.78 -23.63
C ARG A 228 8.35 -20.90 -23.59
N LEU A 229 8.54 -20.06 -24.60
CA LEU A 229 9.56 -19.00 -24.60
C LEU A 229 9.11 -17.78 -23.78
N GLY A 230 10.06 -17.11 -23.11
CA GLY A 230 9.81 -15.85 -22.42
C GLY A 230 9.17 -14.80 -23.35
N GLY A 231 8.22 -14.02 -22.84
CA GLY A 231 7.47 -13.02 -23.64
C GLY A 231 6.26 -13.56 -24.43
N ASN A 232 6.24 -14.84 -24.81
CA ASN A 232 5.17 -15.35 -25.68
C ASN A 232 3.78 -15.43 -25.05
N SER A 233 3.64 -15.52 -23.72
CA SER A 233 2.33 -15.71 -23.07
C SER A 233 1.39 -14.52 -23.23
N LEU A 234 1.90 -13.29 -23.11
CA LEU A 234 1.07 -12.09 -23.30
C LEU A 234 0.72 -11.91 -24.78
N LEU A 235 1.67 -12.22 -25.67
CA LEU A 235 1.44 -12.20 -27.11
C LEU A 235 0.35 -13.20 -27.52
N ASP A 236 0.40 -14.42 -26.98
CA ASP A 236 -0.63 -15.44 -27.15
C ASP A 236 -2.01 -14.91 -26.73
N CYS A 237 -2.14 -14.38 -25.51
CA CYS A 237 -3.41 -13.80 -25.04
C CYS A 237 -3.96 -12.72 -25.97
N VAL A 238 -3.10 -11.82 -26.46
CA VAL A 238 -3.52 -10.72 -27.35
C VAL A 238 -3.92 -11.24 -28.72
N VAL A 239 -3.13 -12.13 -29.32
CA VAL A 239 -3.38 -12.65 -30.67
C VAL A 239 -4.60 -13.57 -30.67
N PHE A 240 -4.59 -14.63 -29.86
CA PHE A 240 -5.67 -15.62 -29.84
C PHE A 240 -6.93 -15.07 -29.17
N GLY A 241 -6.84 -14.12 -28.25
CA GLY A 241 -8.02 -13.43 -27.73
C GLY A 241 -8.76 -12.66 -28.83
N ARG A 242 -8.03 -12.03 -29.75
CA ARG A 242 -8.61 -11.32 -30.89
C ARG A 242 -9.18 -12.28 -31.94
N VAL A 243 -8.45 -13.34 -32.27
CA VAL A 243 -8.92 -14.38 -33.19
C VAL A 243 -10.22 -14.99 -32.67
N ALA A 244 -10.25 -15.41 -31.40
CA ALA A 244 -11.45 -15.94 -30.76
C ALA A 244 -12.62 -14.94 -30.78
N GLY A 245 -12.36 -13.67 -30.49
CA GLY A 245 -13.39 -12.62 -30.56
C GLY A 245 -13.98 -12.46 -31.96
N GLN A 246 -13.14 -12.36 -32.99
CA GLN A 246 -13.57 -12.23 -34.38
C GLN A 246 -14.38 -13.44 -34.85
N ALA A 247 -13.87 -14.65 -34.58
CA ALA A 247 -14.52 -15.89 -34.98
C ALA A 247 -15.86 -16.11 -34.25
N CYS A 248 -15.95 -15.70 -32.97
CA CYS A 248 -17.18 -15.73 -32.19
C CYS A 248 -18.23 -14.74 -32.73
N CYS A 249 -17.83 -13.49 -33.01
CA CYS A 249 -18.73 -12.50 -33.61
C CYS A 249 -19.27 -12.97 -34.97
N LYS A 250 -18.40 -13.54 -35.82
CA LYS A 250 -18.81 -14.11 -37.11
C LYS A 250 -19.82 -15.24 -36.95
N TYR A 251 -19.64 -16.09 -35.95
CA TYR A 251 -20.56 -17.18 -35.64
C TYR A 251 -21.93 -16.66 -35.17
N MET A 252 -21.94 -15.65 -34.30
CA MET A 252 -23.18 -15.10 -33.73
C MET A 252 -23.96 -14.20 -34.69
N LEU A 253 -23.26 -13.37 -35.46
CA LEU A 253 -23.87 -12.32 -36.28
C LEU A 253 -23.94 -12.69 -37.76
N GLY A 254 -23.21 -13.71 -38.21
CA GLY A 254 -23.20 -14.12 -39.61
C GLY A 254 -22.89 -12.95 -40.55
N ALA A 255 -23.83 -12.66 -41.46
CA ALA A 255 -23.70 -11.57 -42.43
C ALA A 255 -23.79 -10.17 -41.80
N ASP A 256 -24.34 -10.04 -40.59
CA ASP A 256 -24.46 -8.76 -39.89
C ASP A 256 -23.18 -8.35 -39.16
N MET A 257 -22.14 -9.20 -39.17
CA MET A 257 -20.84 -8.85 -38.63
C MET A 257 -20.23 -7.70 -39.44
N LYS A 258 -19.89 -6.62 -38.73
CA LYS A 258 -19.13 -5.51 -39.30
C LYS A 258 -17.65 -5.74 -39.05
N ASP A 259 -16.87 -5.85 -40.11
CA ASP A 259 -15.42 -5.83 -39.99
C ASP A 259 -14.98 -4.48 -39.47
N VAL A 260 -14.12 -4.50 -38.45
CA VAL A 260 -13.53 -3.30 -37.88
C VAL A 260 -12.02 -3.41 -38.03
N SER A 261 -11.41 -2.47 -38.76
CA SER A 261 -9.97 -2.49 -38.93
C SER A 261 -9.26 -1.98 -37.67
N LEU A 262 -8.01 -2.43 -37.47
CA LEU A 262 -7.17 -1.89 -36.40
C LEU A 262 -6.92 -0.39 -36.55
N ALA A 263 -6.85 0.10 -37.79
CA ALA A 263 -6.72 1.51 -38.07
C ALA A 263 -7.96 2.25 -37.53
N ASP A 264 -9.17 1.75 -37.79
CA ASP A 264 -10.40 2.38 -37.32
C ASP A 264 -10.50 2.35 -35.79
N LEU A 265 -10.18 1.21 -35.14
CA LEU A 265 -10.16 1.10 -33.67
C LEU A 265 -9.09 1.98 -33.00
N SER A 266 -8.01 2.28 -33.70
CA SER A 266 -6.92 3.12 -33.19
C SER A 266 -7.01 4.59 -33.61
N GLY A 267 -8.11 4.99 -34.27
CA GLY A 267 -8.32 6.36 -34.77
C GLY A 267 -7.36 6.76 -35.91
N GLY A 268 -6.85 5.79 -36.68
CA GLY A 268 -5.97 6.02 -37.84
C GLY A 268 -4.48 6.20 -37.52
N GLY A 269 -4.08 6.12 -36.24
CA GLY A 269 -2.72 6.48 -35.80
C GLY A 269 -1.64 5.41 -35.92
N LEU A 270 -1.88 4.28 -36.58
CA LEU A 270 -0.89 3.21 -36.80
C LEU A 270 -0.32 3.28 -38.23
N SER A 271 0.49 4.30 -38.53
CA SER A 271 1.05 4.55 -39.87
C SER A 271 2.58 4.40 -39.97
N GLY A 272 3.27 4.04 -38.89
CA GLY A 272 4.72 3.89 -38.89
C GLY A 272 5.20 2.49 -39.30
N GLU A 273 6.29 2.39 -40.06
CA GLU A 273 7.03 1.14 -40.23
C GLU A 273 7.47 0.60 -38.86
N VAL A 274 7.17 -0.68 -38.60
CA VAL A 274 7.74 -1.41 -37.47
C VAL A 274 9.20 -1.69 -37.80
N THR A 275 10.07 -0.72 -37.56
CA THR A 275 11.51 -0.97 -37.57
C THR A 275 11.82 -1.90 -36.40
N SER A 276 12.51 -3.01 -36.67
CA SER A 276 12.95 -3.91 -35.62
C SER A 276 13.80 -3.11 -34.65
N SER A 277 13.28 -2.86 -33.46
CA SER A 277 14.08 -2.34 -32.35
C SER A 277 15.28 -3.27 -32.19
N LYS A 278 16.50 -2.74 -32.10
CA LYS A 278 17.71 -3.50 -31.72
C LYS A 278 17.57 -4.16 -30.32
N LEU A 279 16.42 -3.99 -29.66
CA LEU A 279 16.11 -4.30 -28.27
C LEU A 279 14.76 -5.03 -28.20
N SER A 280 14.56 -6.09 -29.00
CA SER A 280 13.39 -6.96 -28.92
C SER A 280 13.38 -7.70 -27.57
N GLY A 281 12.86 -7.00 -26.57
CA GLY A 281 12.83 -7.38 -25.16
C GLY A 281 12.56 -6.22 -24.19
N GLY A 282 12.71 -4.95 -24.61
CA GLY A 282 12.76 -3.82 -23.66
C GLY A 282 12.07 -2.51 -24.06
N SER A 283 11.10 -2.49 -24.99
CA SER A 283 10.62 -1.22 -25.59
C SER A 283 9.91 -0.24 -24.63
N TYR A 284 9.66 -0.63 -23.38
CA TYR A 284 9.09 0.21 -22.33
C TYR A 284 10.11 0.55 -21.23
N GLU A 285 11.10 -0.32 -21.02
CA GLU A 285 12.09 -0.22 -19.94
C GLU A 285 13.23 0.76 -20.29
N ASP A 286 13.52 0.94 -21.58
CA ASP A 286 14.62 1.79 -22.07
C ASP A 286 14.41 3.30 -21.80
N THR A 287 13.16 3.75 -21.78
CA THR A 287 12.80 5.14 -21.40
C THR A 287 12.88 5.36 -19.88
N MET A 288 12.66 4.33 -19.07
CA MET A 288 12.78 4.40 -17.61
C MET A 288 14.22 4.46 -17.10
N ASN A 289 15.15 3.82 -17.81
CA ASN A 289 16.54 3.70 -17.35
C ASN A 289 17.46 4.86 -17.79
N LYS A 290 16.99 5.76 -18.67
CA LYS A 290 17.74 6.99 -18.98
C LYS A 290 17.55 8.02 -17.87
N SER A 291 18.55 8.13 -16.99
CA SER A 291 18.70 9.30 -16.12
C SER A 291 18.67 10.57 -16.97
N ALA A 292 17.79 11.53 -16.65
CA ALA A 292 17.71 12.83 -17.30
C ALA A 292 19.10 13.49 -17.32
N GLY A 293 19.75 13.44 -18.49
CA GLY A 293 20.97 14.18 -18.76
C GLY A 293 20.62 15.67 -18.84
N ALA A 294 21.37 16.48 -18.09
CA ALA A 294 21.26 17.93 -18.09
C ALA A 294 21.31 18.48 -19.53
N ALA A 295 20.20 19.07 -19.99
CA ALA A 295 20.17 19.79 -21.25
C ALA A 295 20.76 21.19 -21.06
N GLY A 296 22.00 21.37 -21.52
CA GLY A 296 22.62 22.67 -21.74
C GLY A 296 21.93 23.41 -22.90
N GLY A 297 21.82 24.72 -22.77
CA GLY A 297 21.17 25.58 -23.75
C GLY A 297 22.03 25.87 -24.98
N ALA A 298 21.36 26.11 -26.11
CA ALA A 298 21.72 27.12 -27.11
C ALA A 298 20.52 27.34 -28.05
N ALA A 299 20.40 28.59 -28.49
CA ALA A 299 19.22 29.24 -29.02
C ALA A 299 19.04 29.15 -30.56
N GLY A 300 17.83 29.52 -31.03
CA GLY A 300 17.69 30.40 -32.20
C GLY A 300 16.62 30.06 -33.24
N GLY A 301 15.51 30.82 -33.24
CA GLY A 301 14.61 31.05 -34.39
C GLY A 301 13.22 30.41 -34.23
N ALA A 302 12.09 31.09 -34.41
CA ALA A 302 11.79 32.49 -34.69
C ALA A 302 10.39 32.80 -34.12
N VAL A 303 10.22 34.05 -33.69
CA VAL A 303 9.02 34.57 -33.04
C VAL A 303 7.91 34.80 -34.07
N MET A 304 6.73 34.21 -33.84
CA MET A 304 5.47 34.83 -34.23
C MET A 304 4.69 35.16 -32.96
N ASN A 305 4.49 36.46 -32.77
CA ASN A 305 3.81 37.06 -31.63
C ASN A 305 2.33 37.20 -32.00
N GLY A 306 1.43 36.73 -31.13
CA GLY A 306 0.00 36.89 -31.30
C GLY A 306 -0.80 36.25 -30.17
N GLY A 307 -1.11 37.04 -29.13
CA GLY A 307 -2.17 36.76 -28.16
C GLY A 307 -1.66 36.25 -26.81
N GLY A 308 -1.65 37.14 -25.80
CA GLY A 308 -1.33 36.78 -24.42
C GLY A 308 -2.29 35.73 -23.86
N GLY A 309 -1.75 34.61 -23.39
CA GLY A 309 -2.46 33.62 -22.60
C GLY A 309 -1.58 33.24 -21.41
N GLY A 310 -2.04 33.59 -20.19
CA GLY A 310 -1.33 33.27 -18.96
C GLY A 310 -1.12 31.77 -18.82
N GLY A 311 0.14 31.35 -18.61
CA GLY A 311 0.45 29.95 -18.30
C GLY A 311 -0.15 29.57 -16.95
N TYR A 312 -0.54 28.30 -16.83
CA TYR A 312 -1.08 27.76 -15.58
C TYR A 312 0.07 27.58 -14.58
N SER A 313 -0.12 28.01 -13.33
CA SER A 313 0.88 27.76 -12.30
C SER A 313 0.72 26.34 -11.74
N LEU A 314 1.80 25.77 -11.18
CA LEU A 314 1.71 24.47 -10.50
C LEU A 314 0.76 24.52 -9.29
N GLU A 315 0.58 25.69 -8.66
CA GLU A 315 -0.43 25.85 -7.61
C GLU A 315 -1.85 25.76 -8.16
N GLU A 316 -2.10 26.21 -9.39
CA GLU A 316 -3.41 26.05 -10.03
C GLU A 316 -3.67 24.58 -10.32
N VAL A 317 -2.71 23.89 -10.95
CA VAL A 317 -2.82 22.45 -11.24
C VAL A 317 -3.07 21.64 -9.98
N ALA A 318 -2.42 21.98 -8.86
CA ALA A 318 -2.56 21.30 -7.58
C ALA A 318 -3.97 21.36 -6.95
N LYS A 319 -4.88 22.19 -7.49
CA LYS A 319 -6.29 22.22 -7.05
C LYS A 319 -7.11 21.06 -7.64
N HIS A 320 -6.70 20.55 -8.80
CA HIS A 320 -7.46 19.57 -9.59
C HIS A 320 -6.96 18.14 -9.30
N THR A 321 -7.34 17.58 -8.13
CA THR A 321 -6.77 16.33 -7.57
C THR A 321 -7.76 15.14 -7.50
N SER A 322 -8.95 15.27 -8.08
CA SER A 322 -10.07 14.35 -7.86
C SER A 322 -10.57 13.69 -9.15
N LYS A 323 -11.31 12.57 -9.06
CA LYS A 323 -11.84 11.86 -10.23
C LYS A 323 -12.78 12.72 -11.10
N THR A 324 -13.46 13.70 -10.51
CA THR A 324 -14.36 14.61 -11.23
C THR A 324 -13.70 15.92 -11.62
N ASP A 325 -12.42 16.10 -11.27
CA ASP A 325 -11.62 17.29 -11.54
C ASP A 325 -10.13 16.95 -11.34
N CYS A 326 -9.48 16.43 -12.38
CA CYS A 326 -8.16 15.82 -12.36
C CYS A 326 -7.28 16.46 -13.42
N TRP A 327 -6.31 17.27 -12.99
CA TRP A 327 -5.29 17.80 -13.89
C TRP A 327 -3.92 17.21 -13.56
N VAL A 328 -3.07 17.08 -14.57
CA VAL A 328 -1.68 16.62 -14.40
C VAL A 328 -0.76 17.46 -15.26
N VAL A 329 0.49 17.62 -14.84
CA VAL A 329 1.53 18.21 -15.71
C VAL A 329 2.34 17.09 -16.35
N VAL A 330 2.52 17.15 -17.67
CA VAL A 330 3.40 16.25 -18.41
C VAL A 330 4.21 17.06 -19.41
N ASN A 331 5.55 16.97 -19.33
CA ASN A 331 6.48 17.68 -20.21
C ASN A 331 6.23 19.20 -20.28
N GLY A 332 5.84 19.81 -19.15
CA GLY A 332 5.52 21.24 -19.05
C GLY A 332 4.18 21.65 -19.67
N GLN A 333 3.37 20.70 -20.16
CA GLN A 333 1.98 20.92 -20.55
C GLN A 333 1.06 20.60 -19.36
N VAL A 334 0.01 21.38 -19.18
CA VAL A 334 -1.04 21.10 -18.20
C VAL A 334 -2.18 20.41 -18.94
N LEU A 335 -2.58 19.25 -18.42
CA LEU A 335 -3.64 18.43 -18.99
C LEU A 335 -4.79 18.31 -18.01
N ASP A 336 -6.01 18.64 -18.44
CA ASP A 336 -7.24 18.21 -17.80
C ASP A 336 -7.62 16.82 -18.31
N VAL A 337 -7.32 15.80 -17.51
CA VAL A 337 -7.54 14.40 -17.84
C VAL A 337 -8.84 13.87 -17.24
N THR A 338 -9.68 14.72 -16.64
CA THR A 338 -10.91 14.35 -15.94
C THR A 338 -11.81 13.43 -16.76
N LYS A 339 -12.07 13.82 -18.02
CA LYS A 339 -12.92 13.05 -18.93
C LYS A 339 -12.22 11.81 -19.48
N PHE A 340 -10.89 11.86 -19.57
CA PHE A 340 -10.07 10.77 -20.10
C PHE A 340 -9.77 9.68 -19.06
N LEU A 341 -9.97 9.95 -17.76
CA LEU A 341 -9.69 8.99 -16.68
C LEU A 341 -10.29 7.61 -16.94
N GLY A 342 -11.58 7.56 -17.28
CA GLY A 342 -12.30 6.30 -17.53
C GLY A 342 -11.90 5.58 -18.83
N GLU A 343 -11.23 6.30 -19.73
CA GLU A 343 -10.78 5.79 -21.03
C GLU A 343 -9.31 5.36 -20.99
N HIS A 344 -8.59 5.68 -19.92
CA HIS A 344 -7.18 5.39 -19.78
C HIS A 344 -6.92 3.87 -19.73
N PRO A 345 -6.14 3.29 -20.67
CA PRO A 345 -5.92 1.84 -20.77
C PRO A 345 -5.24 1.22 -19.55
N GLY A 346 -4.45 2.00 -18.79
CA GLY A 346 -3.84 1.59 -17.52
C GLY A 346 -4.78 1.67 -16.31
N GLY A 347 -6.04 2.04 -16.53
CA GLY A 347 -7.04 2.31 -15.49
C GLY A 347 -6.91 3.72 -14.89
N GLU A 348 -8.03 4.21 -14.36
CA GLU A 348 -8.15 5.56 -13.76
C GLU A 348 -7.12 5.82 -12.66
N LEU A 349 -6.79 4.80 -11.87
CA LEU A 349 -5.90 4.92 -10.71
C LEU A 349 -4.46 5.31 -11.09
N ALA A 350 -4.03 4.93 -12.29
CA ALA A 350 -2.67 5.22 -12.77
C ALA A 350 -2.47 6.74 -12.95
N ILE A 351 -3.48 7.44 -13.46
CA ILE A 351 -3.46 8.90 -13.61
C ILE A 351 -3.77 9.59 -12.27
N LEU A 352 -4.75 9.09 -11.52
CA LEU A 352 -5.17 9.70 -10.24
C LEU A 352 -4.07 9.76 -9.18
N THR A 353 -3.07 8.87 -9.27
CA THR A 353 -1.88 8.90 -8.39
C THR A 353 -1.08 10.21 -8.54
N PHE A 354 -1.18 10.83 -9.71
CA PHE A 354 -0.50 12.09 -10.07
C PHE A 354 -1.46 13.27 -10.23
N ALA A 355 -2.74 13.11 -9.89
CA ALA A 355 -3.70 14.21 -9.93
C ALA A 355 -3.19 15.42 -9.12
N GLY A 356 -3.23 16.59 -9.74
CA GLY A 356 -2.69 17.86 -9.28
C GLY A 356 -1.16 17.95 -9.20
N LYS A 357 -0.42 17.04 -9.84
CA LYS A 357 1.05 16.97 -9.76
C LYS A 357 1.69 16.96 -11.14
N ASP A 358 3.00 17.21 -11.14
CA ASP A 358 3.84 16.89 -12.27
C ASP A 358 4.08 15.38 -12.32
N ALA A 359 3.55 14.76 -13.36
CA ALA A 359 3.63 13.34 -13.65
C ALA A 359 4.70 13.07 -14.71
N THR A 360 5.53 14.05 -15.11
CA THR A 360 6.42 13.94 -16.26
C THR A 360 7.38 12.75 -16.15
N GLU A 361 7.99 12.53 -14.98
CA GLU A 361 8.90 11.40 -14.79
C GLU A 361 8.13 10.07 -14.93
N GLU A 362 7.06 9.88 -14.17
CA GLU A 362 6.26 8.64 -14.20
C GLU A 362 5.50 8.41 -15.50
N PHE A 363 5.10 9.47 -16.20
CA PHE A 363 4.46 9.38 -17.50
C PHE A 363 5.46 8.98 -18.57
N ASN A 364 6.61 9.66 -18.66
CA ASN A 364 7.65 9.35 -19.66
C ASN A 364 8.34 8.01 -19.40
N MET A 365 8.28 7.55 -18.16
CA MET A 365 8.70 6.21 -17.76
C MET A 365 7.82 5.12 -18.43
N ILE A 366 6.56 5.42 -18.73
CA ILE A 366 5.56 4.42 -19.12
C ILE A 366 5.04 4.64 -20.56
N HIS A 367 5.13 5.86 -21.09
CA HIS A 367 4.45 6.24 -22.32
C HIS A 367 5.42 6.97 -23.26
N PRO A 368 5.43 6.63 -24.57
CA PRO A 368 6.22 7.39 -25.53
C PRO A 368 5.69 8.84 -25.71
N PRO A 369 6.53 9.78 -26.20
CA PRO A 369 6.21 11.21 -26.21
C PRO A 369 4.99 11.62 -27.06
N ASP A 370 4.59 10.78 -28.02
CA ASP A 370 3.48 11.03 -28.95
C ASP A 370 2.12 10.56 -28.42
N VAL A 371 2.06 9.92 -27.24
CA VAL A 371 0.83 9.35 -26.67
C VAL A 371 -0.22 10.42 -26.36
N ILE A 372 0.18 11.55 -25.77
CA ILE A 372 -0.78 12.62 -25.43
C ILE A 372 -1.42 13.22 -26.69
N PRO A 373 -0.65 13.68 -27.70
CA PRO A 373 -1.23 14.17 -28.96
C PRO A 373 -2.13 13.17 -29.69
N LYS A 374 -1.86 11.86 -29.54
CA LYS A 374 -2.58 10.80 -30.25
C LYS A 374 -3.88 10.36 -29.57
N TYR A 375 -3.90 10.30 -28.24
CA TYR A 375 -5.00 9.70 -27.48
C TYR A 375 -5.78 10.69 -26.61
N ALA A 376 -5.16 11.81 -26.22
CA ALA A 376 -5.80 12.83 -25.38
C ALA A 376 -5.39 14.26 -25.82
N PRO A 377 -5.48 14.63 -27.11
CA PRO A 377 -5.11 15.97 -27.55
C PRO A 377 -5.96 17.06 -26.89
N ASP A 378 -7.25 16.77 -26.67
CA ASP A 378 -8.21 17.69 -26.07
C ASP A 378 -8.02 17.86 -24.55
N ALA A 379 -7.22 16.99 -23.92
CA ALA A 379 -6.88 17.13 -22.51
C ALA A 379 -5.88 18.26 -22.29
N ILE A 380 -5.09 18.68 -23.30
CA ILE A 380 -4.11 19.75 -23.14
C ILE A 380 -4.84 21.08 -23.01
N ILE A 381 -4.81 21.68 -21.83
CA ILE A 381 -5.47 22.96 -21.54
C ILE A 381 -4.50 24.15 -21.52
N GLY A 382 -3.19 23.89 -21.47
CA GLY A 382 -2.17 24.93 -21.59
C GLY A 382 -0.76 24.46 -21.25
N LYS A 383 0.13 25.42 -20.98
CA LYS A 383 1.51 25.17 -20.54
C LYS A 383 1.76 25.77 -19.17
N VAL A 384 2.72 25.21 -18.45
CA VAL A 384 3.18 25.77 -17.17
C VAL A 384 3.89 27.09 -17.44
N GLY A 385 3.48 28.16 -16.76
CA GLY A 385 4.08 29.49 -16.93
C GLY A 385 3.83 30.42 -15.75
N THR A 386 4.62 31.49 -15.67
CA THR A 386 4.58 32.47 -14.57
C THR A 386 3.57 33.59 -14.87
N GLY A 387 2.27 33.36 -14.64
CA GLY A 387 1.23 34.38 -14.80
C GLY A 387 0.90 35.11 -13.49
N ALA A 388 1.02 36.44 -13.47
CA ALA A 388 0.59 37.32 -12.38
C ALA A 388 -0.95 37.46 -12.31
N PRO A 389 -1.54 37.83 -11.15
CA PRO A 389 -2.99 37.73 -10.90
C PRO A 389 -3.80 38.90 -11.47
N ALA A 390 -5.00 38.61 -11.98
CA ALA A 390 -6.00 39.63 -12.33
C ALA A 390 -6.83 40.04 -11.10
N ALA A 391 -7.00 41.35 -10.90
CA ALA A 391 -7.68 41.99 -9.76
C ALA A 391 -9.18 42.30 -10.07
N PRO A 392 -10.01 42.62 -9.05
CA PRO A 392 -11.42 42.18 -8.96
C PRO A 392 -12.48 43.28 -9.14
N ALA A 393 -13.76 42.87 -9.24
CA ALA A 393 -14.92 43.71 -8.93
C ALA A 393 -15.63 43.22 -7.64
N ALA A 394 -15.87 44.20 -6.76
CA ALA A 394 -16.50 44.22 -5.43
C ALA A 394 -17.95 43.65 -5.36
N ALA A 395 -18.59 43.35 -4.22
CA ALA A 395 -18.23 43.12 -2.81
C ALA A 395 -19.48 42.61 -2.05
N ALA A 396 -19.30 41.74 -1.05
CA ALA A 396 -19.95 41.70 0.28
C ALA A 396 -19.64 40.32 0.92
N GLY A 397 -19.00 40.13 2.08
CA GLY A 397 -18.39 41.01 3.06
C GLY A 397 -18.05 40.20 4.31
N GLY A 398 -16.93 40.55 4.97
CA GLY A 398 -16.52 40.12 6.30
C GLY A 398 -15.53 38.94 6.32
N ALA A 399 -14.35 39.00 6.93
CA ALA A 399 -13.63 40.05 7.61
C ALA A 399 -12.15 39.62 7.81
N ALA A 400 -11.26 40.61 7.92
CA ALA A 400 -9.92 40.57 8.55
C ALA A 400 -8.78 39.83 7.82
N ALA A 401 -8.15 40.53 6.85
CA ALA A 401 -6.83 41.20 6.94
C ALA A 401 -5.62 40.48 7.62
N PRO A 402 -4.37 40.96 7.41
CA PRO A 402 -3.50 40.58 6.29
C PRO A 402 -2.11 40.15 6.78
N LEU A 403 -1.40 39.28 6.05
CA LEU A 403 0.04 39.06 6.32
C LEU A 403 0.87 39.01 5.04
N LEU A 404 1.42 40.19 4.77
CA LEU A 404 2.82 40.50 4.49
C LEU A 404 3.66 39.65 3.54
N ASP A 405 4.43 40.44 2.80
CA ASP A 405 5.30 40.20 1.67
C ASP A 405 6.59 39.41 2.00
N LYS A 406 7.25 39.01 0.90
CA LYS A 406 8.49 38.24 0.73
C LYS A 406 9.62 38.50 1.74
N ALA A 407 10.27 37.41 2.20
CA ALA A 407 11.71 37.10 2.03
C ALA A 407 12.19 36.06 3.05
N GLY A 408 12.95 35.05 2.60
CA GLY A 408 13.80 34.22 3.49
C GLY A 408 13.77 32.72 3.20
N HIS A 409 14.79 32.23 2.48
CA HIS A 409 15.10 30.82 2.23
C HIS A 409 15.30 29.99 3.51
N GLY A 410 15.08 28.67 3.45
CA GLY A 410 15.80 27.75 4.35
C GLY A 410 15.29 26.32 4.55
N LYS A 411 15.78 25.40 3.70
CA LYS A 411 15.96 23.94 3.90
C LYS A 411 14.73 23.01 3.74
N ALA A 412 14.80 22.21 2.68
CA ALA A 412 14.12 20.93 2.57
C ALA A 412 14.36 20.09 3.84
N LYS A 413 13.29 19.48 4.38
CA LYS A 413 13.40 18.57 5.53
C LYS A 413 14.30 17.39 5.16
N ASP A 414 15.47 17.33 5.81
CA ASP A 414 16.44 16.25 5.68
C ASP A 414 15.97 15.00 6.44
N TRP A 415 15.41 14.04 5.70
CA TRP A 415 14.95 12.75 6.23
C TRP A 415 16.09 11.85 6.69
N SER A 416 17.33 12.07 6.21
CA SER A 416 18.49 11.26 6.59
C SER A 416 18.88 11.49 8.06
N LYS A 417 18.75 12.72 8.55
CA LYS A 417 19.01 13.07 9.96
C LYS A 417 17.95 12.49 10.90
N SER A 418 16.69 12.46 10.48
CA SER A 418 15.59 11.83 11.21
C SER A 418 15.81 10.32 11.36
N GLU A 419 16.21 9.66 10.27
CA GLU A 419 16.49 8.23 10.21
C GLU A 419 17.77 7.85 10.98
N LYS A 420 18.81 8.69 10.92
CA LYS A 420 20.05 8.51 11.69
C LYS A 420 19.83 8.71 13.19
N ASN A 421 19.03 9.70 13.57
CA ASN A 421 18.59 9.89 14.96
C ASN A 421 17.69 8.74 15.44
N ARG A 422 16.86 8.16 14.55
CA ARG A 422 16.07 6.96 14.85
C ARG A 422 16.99 5.77 15.12
N LYS A 423 17.95 5.49 14.23
CA LYS A 423 18.94 4.43 14.43
C LYS A 423 19.77 4.63 15.70
N MET A 424 20.25 5.84 15.98
CA MET A 424 20.99 6.16 17.20
C MET A 424 20.16 6.03 18.49
N ARG A 425 18.83 6.30 18.46
CA ARG A 425 17.94 6.04 19.61
C ARG A 425 17.64 4.56 19.82
N MET A 426 17.70 3.78 18.74
CA MET A 426 17.41 2.34 18.73
C MET A 426 18.68 1.49 18.93
N GLU A 427 19.86 2.06 18.76
CA GLU A 427 21.16 1.46 19.09
C GLU A 427 21.47 1.68 20.57
N GLY A 428 21.51 0.57 21.32
CA GLY A 428 21.74 0.56 22.77
C GLY A 428 20.45 0.28 23.52
N GLU A 429 20.19 -1.00 23.76
CA GLU A 429 18.95 -1.51 24.32
C GLU A 429 18.42 -0.66 25.51
N GLY A 430 17.14 -0.24 25.45
CA GLY A 430 16.59 0.88 26.24
C GLY A 430 16.90 0.89 27.74
N LYS A 431 17.85 1.72 28.17
CA LYS A 431 18.57 1.80 29.46
C LYS A 431 17.86 1.42 30.79
N ILE A 432 16.54 1.40 30.87
CA ILE A 432 15.77 1.08 32.08
C ILE A 432 15.34 -0.41 32.05
N PRO A 433 15.84 -1.29 32.92
CA PRO A 433 15.48 -2.71 32.90
C PRO A 433 14.05 -2.98 33.41
N GLY A 434 13.59 -4.22 33.20
CA GLY A 434 12.36 -4.72 33.83
C GLY A 434 11.06 -4.16 33.25
N TRP A 435 9.99 -4.23 34.06
CA TRP A 435 8.64 -3.73 33.72
C TRP A 435 8.56 -2.21 33.71
N ILE A 436 9.38 -1.54 34.54
CA ILE A 436 9.47 -0.08 34.60
C ILE A 436 9.94 0.47 33.24
N GLY A 437 10.97 -0.14 32.65
CA GLY A 437 11.42 0.25 31.31
C GLY A 437 10.34 0.07 30.24
N ALA A 438 9.63 -1.05 30.26
CA ALA A 438 8.52 -1.28 29.32
C ALA A 438 7.44 -0.21 29.45
N LEU A 439 7.05 0.15 30.67
CA LEU A 439 6.06 1.19 30.94
C LEU A 439 6.55 2.57 30.46
N CYS A 440 7.78 2.96 30.78
CA CYS A 440 8.34 4.24 30.36
C CYS A 440 8.43 4.37 28.84
N TYR A 441 8.97 3.37 28.14
CA TYR A 441 9.07 3.40 26.68
C TYR A 441 7.71 3.35 25.99
N MET A 442 6.75 2.62 26.55
CA MET A 442 5.36 2.60 26.07
C MET A 442 4.72 3.98 26.20
N VAL A 443 4.82 4.63 27.37
CA VAL A 443 4.27 5.99 27.59
C VAL A 443 4.94 7.02 26.68
N LEU A 444 6.27 6.97 26.54
CA LEU A 444 7.01 7.89 25.67
C LEU A 444 6.64 7.71 24.20
N GLY A 445 6.52 6.46 23.72
CA GLY A 445 6.07 6.14 22.37
C GLY A 445 4.65 6.64 22.11
N PHE A 446 3.76 6.44 23.08
CA PHE A 446 2.37 6.89 23.03
C PHE A 446 2.29 8.42 22.99
N MET A 447 3.02 9.10 23.87
CA MET A 447 3.05 10.57 23.96
C MET A 447 3.63 11.22 22.71
N LYS A 448 4.69 10.61 22.15
CA LYS A 448 5.27 11.02 20.87
C LYS A 448 4.20 11.00 19.77
N GLU A 449 3.50 9.88 19.59
CA GLU A 449 2.52 9.77 18.51
C GLU A 449 1.33 10.70 18.70
N ILE A 450 0.86 10.94 19.92
CA ILE A 450 -0.17 11.96 20.18
C ILE A 450 0.30 13.34 19.73
N LEU A 451 1.49 13.77 20.18
CA LEU A 451 2.02 15.10 19.89
C LEU A 451 2.27 15.32 18.39
N PHE A 452 2.82 14.32 17.71
CA PHE A 452 3.15 14.39 16.28
C PHE A 452 1.95 14.15 15.36
N THR A 453 0.80 13.76 15.90
CA THR A 453 -0.42 13.60 15.11
C THR A 453 -1.37 14.79 15.26
N ILE A 454 -1.33 15.53 16.38
CA ILE A 454 -2.18 16.72 16.61
C ILE A 454 -1.58 18.02 16.01
N VAL A 455 -0.25 18.17 15.99
CA VAL A 455 0.38 19.49 15.76
C VAL A 455 1.02 19.72 14.37
N PRO A 456 1.55 18.72 13.62
CA PRO A 456 2.30 18.99 12.38
C PRO A 456 1.95 18.15 11.12
N GLN A 457 0.73 17.65 10.93
CA GLN A 457 0.38 16.92 9.69
C GLN A 457 -0.23 17.86 8.66
N LYS A 458 0.53 18.19 7.60
CA LYS A 458 0.08 19.11 6.54
C LYS A 458 -0.71 18.43 5.40
N ASN A 459 -0.68 17.09 5.31
CA ASN A 459 -1.33 16.33 4.23
C ASN A 459 -1.99 15.05 4.77
N VAL A 460 -3.21 14.73 4.32
CA VAL A 460 -3.83 13.40 4.49
C VAL A 460 -3.34 12.51 3.35
N THR A 461 -2.45 11.55 3.64
CA THR A 461 -1.96 10.57 2.66
C THR A 461 -2.51 9.18 2.97
N LEU A 462 -3.28 8.61 2.05
CA LEU A 462 -3.77 7.23 2.16
C LEU A 462 -2.70 6.25 1.66
N THR A 463 -1.94 5.66 2.59
CA THR A 463 -0.91 4.66 2.31
C THR A 463 -1.41 3.25 2.70
N ASN A 464 -0.94 2.20 2.01
CA ASN A 464 -1.30 0.80 2.32
C ASN A 464 -0.49 0.19 3.49
N ASP A 465 0.16 1.03 4.31
CA ASP A 465 0.96 0.59 5.45
C ASP A 465 0.10 0.32 6.71
N ARG A 466 0.70 -0.23 7.78
CA ARG A 466 0.03 -0.44 9.08
C ARG A 466 -0.01 0.83 9.94
N ILE A 467 0.60 1.92 9.49
CA ILE A 467 0.87 3.11 10.29
C ILE A 467 -0.42 3.90 10.46
N GLY A 468 -1.20 4.09 9.39
CA GLY A 468 -2.51 4.76 9.45
C GLY A 468 -3.49 4.08 10.41
N LEU A 469 -3.54 2.74 10.40
CA LEU A 469 -4.40 1.96 11.29
C LEU A 469 -3.96 2.04 12.75
N THR A 470 -2.64 2.02 12.99
CA THR A 470 -2.09 2.13 14.35
C THR A 470 -2.38 3.51 14.92
N ARG A 471 -2.17 4.58 14.14
CA ARG A 471 -2.45 5.96 14.56
C ARG A 471 -3.92 6.20 14.89
N SER A 472 -4.84 5.75 14.03
CA SER A 472 -6.28 5.89 14.30
C SER A 472 -6.72 5.11 15.55
N ALA A 473 -6.14 3.93 15.80
CA ALA A 473 -6.40 3.16 17.01
C ALA A 473 -5.91 3.86 18.30
N MET A 474 -4.74 4.52 18.27
CA MET A 474 -4.22 5.24 19.45
C MET A 474 -5.10 6.44 19.84
N PHE A 475 -5.73 7.11 18.87
CA PHE A 475 -6.67 8.19 19.17
C PHE A 475 -7.96 7.70 19.82
N LEU A 476 -8.54 6.62 19.28
CA LEU A 476 -9.71 6.00 19.90
C LEU A 476 -9.41 5.52 21.32
N PHE A 477 -8.16 5.10 21.60
CA PHE A 477 -7.75 4.69 22.93
C PHE A 477 -7.83 5.82 23.98
N ILE A 478 -7.51 7.07 23.60
CA ILE A 478 -7.65 8.21 24.52
C ILE A 478 -9.12 8.45 24.84
N PHE A 479 -9.99 8.39 23.84
CA PHE A 479 -11.42 8.51 24.04
C PHE A 479 -11.94 7.43 24.99
N ILE A 480 -11.52 6.18 24.81
CA ILE A 480 -11.88 5.07 25.70
C ILE A 480 -11.50 5.37 27.16
N ILE A 481 -10.35 5.99 27.41
CA ILE A 481 -9.95 6.37 28.78
C ILE A 481 -10.86 7.49 29.31
N ILE A 482 -11.09 8.54 28.52
CA ILE A 482 -11.95 9.67 28.92
C ILE A 482 -13.37 9.21 29.18
N HIS A 483 -13.92 8.35 28.33
CA HIS A 483 -15.25 7.77 28.48
C HIS A 483 -15.34 6.89 29.73
N ALA A 484 -14.36 6.03 29.97
CA ALA A 484 -14.30 5.23 31.20
C ALA A 484 -14.25 6.10 32.46
N VAL A 485 -13.47 7.18 32.48
CA VAL A 485 -13.41 8.14 33.60
C VAL A 485 -14.74 8.86 33.76
N GLY A 486 -15.35 9.32 32.66
CA GLY A 486 -16.66 9.95 32.66
C GLY A 486 -17.73 9.08 33.30
N ASN A 487 -17.72 7.79 32.99
CA ASN A 487 -18.68 6.83 33.55
C ASN A 487 -18.51 6.66 35.08
N LEU A 488 -17.35 6.98 35.67
CA LEU A 488 -17.19 6.95 37.13
C LEU A 488 -18.00 8.06 37.83
N HIS A 489 -18.35 9.15 37.14
CA HIS A 489 -19.15 10.23 37.72
C HIS A 489 -20.56 9.77 38.12
N VAL A 490 -21.06 8.66 37.57
CA VAL A 490 -22.36 8.09 37.97
C VAL A 490 -22.40 7.74 39.46
N PHE A 491 -21.26 7.34 40.03
CA PHE A 491 -21.17 6.97 41.44
C PHE A 491 -21.18 8.20 42.37
N LEU A 492 -21.07 9.41 41.81
CA LEU A 492 -21.08 10.68 42.55
C LEU A 492 -22.47 11.34 42.57
N GLY A 493 -23.45 10.77 41.87
CA GLY A 493 -24.85 11.22 41.89
C GLY A 493 -25.27 12.08 40.70
N PRO A 494 -26.55 12.49 40.65
CA PRO A 494 -27.16 13.14 39.49
C PRO A 494 -26.53 14.49 39.14
N ASP A 495 -26.21 15.33 40.13
CA ASP A 495 -25.61 16.64 39.89
C ASP A 495 -24.22 16.53 39.24
N ASP A 496 -23.43 15.55 39.68
CA ASP A 496 -22.08 15.34 39.18
C ASP A 496 -22.08 14.74 37.77
N PHE A 497 -22.93 13.74 37.55
CA PHE A 497 -23.04 13.07 36.26
C PHE A 497 -23.69 13.95 35.18
N ASN A 498 -24.83 14.59 35.49
CA ASN A 498 -25.46 15.54 34.57
C ASN A 498 -24.60 16.80 34.39
N GLY A 499 -23.84 17.22 35.42
CA GLY A 499 -22.85 18.28 35.33
C GLY A 499 -21.72 17.97 34.36
N TYR A 500 -21.17 16.76 34.42
CA TYR A 500 -20.18 16.28 33.46
C TYR A 500 -20.74 16.26 32.03
N GLY A 501 -21.97 15.80 31.84
CA GLY A 501 -22.67 15.89 30.55
C GLY A 501 -22.83 17.32 30.05
N TYR A 502 -23.22 18.25 30.92
CA TYR A 502 -23.38 19.67 30.58
C TYR A 502 -22.05 20.37 30.29
N PHE A 503 -20.95 19.95 30.91
CA PHE A 503 -19.61 20.42 30.56
C PHE A 503 -19.29 20.19 29.07
N TYR A 504 -19.63 19.01 28.52
CA TYR A 504 -19.48 18.77 27.09
C TYR A 504 -20.40 19.62 26.22
N VAL A 505 -21.62 19.89 26.68
CA VAL A 505 -22.54 20.80 25.95
C VAL A 505 -21.98 22.21 25.86
N ARG A 506 -21.25 22.67 26.87
CA ARG A 506 -20.56 23.97 26.85
C ARG A 506 -19.33 24.01 25.92
N LEU A 507 -18.89 22.86 25.41
CA LEU A 507 -17.84 22.73 24.39
C LEU A 507 -18.43 22.58 22.97
N TYR A 508 -19.70 22.95 22.76
CA TYR A 508 -20.30 23.00 21.44
C TYR A 508 -19.53 23.91 20.50
N TRP A 509 -19.23 23.39 19.33
CA TRP A 509 -18.52 24.11 18.28
C TRP A 509 -19.19 23.77 16.97
N THR A 510 -19.67 24.78 16.25
CA THR A 510 -20.44 24.59 15.01
C THR A 510 -19.54 24.41 13.79
N GLY A 511 -18.32 23.89 13.96
CA GLY A 511 -17.27 23.88 12.94
C GLY A 511 -17.73 23.32 11.60
N PHE A 512 -18.38 22.15 11.61
CA PHE A 512 -18.92 21.48 10.42
C PHE A 512 -20.44 21.66 10.23
N GLY A 513 -21.07 22.59 10.96
CA GLY A 513 -22.52 22.79 10.93
C GLY A 513 -23.32 21.70 11.67
N LEU A 514 -22.66 20.84 12.46
CA LEU A 514 -23.32 19.86 13.31
C LEU A 514 -23.60 20.45 14.70
N GLN A 515 -24.74 20.08 15.30
CA GLN A 515 -25.01 20.37 16.71
C GLN A 515 -24.30 19.34 17.62
N ALA A 516 -22.97 19.30 17.52
CA ALA A 516 -22.11 18.41 18.28
C ALA A 516 -21.03 19.22 19.02
N ASN A 517 -20.50 18.68 20.11
CA ASN A 517 -19.34 19.29 20.76
C ASN A 517 -18.04 18.94 20.04
N ILE A 518 -17.00 19.76 20.23
CA ILE A 518 -15.71 19.59 19.55
C ILE A 518 -15.09 18.20 19.79
N VAL A 519 -15.37 17.60 20.96
CA VAL A 519 -14.89 16.27 21.31
C VAL A 519 -15.67 15.21 20.51
N GLU A 520 -17.00 15.33 20.39
CA GLU A 520 -17.85 14.46 19.57
C GLU A 520 -17.50 14.48 18.09
N GLU A 521 -17.32 15.67 17.50
CA GLU A 521 -16.92 15.80 16.08
C GLU A 521 -15.56 15.12 15.85
N TYR A 522 -14.62 15.35 16.76
CA TYR A 522 -13.29 14.75 16.70
C TYR A 522 -13.33 13.21 16.82
N ILE A 523 -14.12 12.67 17.75
CA ILE A 523 -14.28 11.21 17.92
C ILE A 523 -14.96 10.59 16.71
N LEU A 524 -16.00 11.22 16.16
CA LEU A 524 -16.69 10.75 14.97
C LEU A 524 -15.71 10.64 13.79
N LEU A 525 -14.90 11.68 13.56
CA LEU A 525 -13.88 11.66 12.51
C LEU A 525 -12.81 10.59 12.76
N ALA A 526 -12.35 10.41 14.01
CA ALA A 526 -11.39 9.37 14.37
C ALA A 526 -11.94 7.96 14.18
N ALA A 527 -13.20 7.72 14.56
CA ALA A 527 -13.90 6.44 14.41
C ALA A 527 -14.14 6.11 12.94
N LEU A 528 -14.64 7.07 12.15
CA LEU A 528 -14.84 6.90 10.71
C LEU A 528 -13.52 6.63 10.00
N LEU A 529 -12.45 7.35 10.35
CA LEU A 529 -11.11 7.10 9.83
C LEU A 529 -10.62 5.68 10.19
N HIS A 530 -10.82 5.25 11.43
CA HIS A 530 -10.40 3.92 11.87
C HIS A 530 -11.16 2.81 11.12
N VAL A 531 -12.48 2.93 10.98
CA VAL A 531 -13.33 1.99 10.24
C VAL A 531 -12.95 1.97 8.77
N PHE A 532 -12.82 3.14 8.15
CA PHE A 532 -12.46 3.25 6.72
C PHE A 532 -11.11 2.60 6.43
N VAL A 533 -10.07 2.92 7.22
CA VAL A 533 -8.74 2.34 7.06
C VAL A 533 -8.76 0.82 7.30
N ALA A 534 -9.52 0.34 8.29
CA ALA A 534 -9.66 -1.08 8.58
C ALA A 534 -10.39 -1.85 7.45
N LEU A 535 -11.49 -1.30 6.92
CA LEU A 535 -12.26 -1.90 5.82
C LEU A 535 -11.45 -1.91 4.52
N LYS A 536 -10.85 -0.78 4.14
CA LYS A 536 -9.99 -0.68 2.96
C LYS A 536 -8.84 -1.70 3.01
N ARG A 537 -8.18 -1.81 4.16
CA ARG A 537 -7.10 -2.80 4.35
C ARG A 537 -7.59 -4.24 4.23
N THR A 538 -8.78 -4.54 4.76
CA THR A 538 -9.38 -5.88 4.67
C THR A 538 -9.74 -6.22 3.22
N TRP A 539 -10.20 -5.23 2.45
CA TRP A 539 -10.45 -5.33 1.01
C TRP A 539 -9.16 -5.58 0.21
N ASP A 540 -8.12 -4.78 0.45
CA ASP A 540 -6.83 -4.87 -0.26
C ASP A 540 -6.09 -6.20 -0.01
N ILE A 541 -6.33 -6.87 1.13
CA ILE A 541 -5.72 -8.16 1.51
C ILE A 541 -6.47 -9.37 0.91
N SER A 542 -7.57 -9.15 0.16
CA SER A 542 -8.54 -10.15 -0.29
C SER A 542 -9.33 -10.78 0.86
N ILE A 543 -10.65 -10.61 0.79
CA ILE A 543 -11.62 -11.21 1.73
C ILE A 543 -11.48 -12.74 1.75
N ASN A 544 -11.22 -13.36 0.60
CA ASN A 544 -11.08 -14.81 0.47
C ASN A 544 -9.83 -15.34 1.20
N TYR A 545 -8.71 -14.61 1.15
CA TYR A 545 -7.49 -14.95 1.90
C TYR A 545 -7.68 -14.79 3.41
N THR A 546 -8.45 -13.77 3.83
CA THR A 546 -8.67 -13.45 5.24
C THR A 546 -9.59 -14.46 5.93
N ILE A 547 -10.58 -14.99 5.22
CA ILE A 547 -11.47 -16.08 5.68
C ILE A 547 -10.67 -17.39 5.82
N ALA A 548 -9.91 -17.78 4.81
CA ALA A 548 -9.16 -19.04 4.81
C ALA A 548 -8.03 -19.10 5.85
N SER A 549 -7.53 -17.94 6.32
CA SER A 549 -6.40 -17.86 7.26
C SER A 549 -6.79 -17.62 8.72
N GLY A 550 -8.10 -17.57 9.05
CA GLY A 550 -8.58 -17.28 10.41
C GLY A 550 -8.27 -15.85 10.89
N LYS A 551 -7.88 -14.95 9.98
CA LYS A 551 -7.47 -13.57 10.29
C LYS A 551 -8.64 -12.59 10.41
N LEU A 552 -9.88 -13.07 10.27
CA LEU A 552 -11.09 -12.24 10.31
C LEU A 552 -11.47 -11.79 11.74
N ASN A 553 -10.85 -12.33 12.79
CA ASN A 553 -11.23 -12.06 14.18
C ASN A 553 -11.25 -10.56 14.54
N LEU A 554 -10.31 -9.76 14.02
CA LEU A 554 -10.30 -8.30 14.22
C LEU A 554 -11.36 -7.57 13.39
N ALA A 555 -11.69 -8.07 12.18
CA ALA A 555 -12.73 -7.49 11.35
C ALA A 555 -14.13 -7.81 11.91
N ILE A 556 -14.38 -9.06 12.31
CA ILE A 556 -15.64 -9.48 12.95
C ILE A 556 -15.86 -8.69 14.24
N SER A 557 -14.89 -8.70 15.16
CA SER A 557 -15.02 -7.96 16.41
C SER A 557 -15.16 -6.45 16.18
N GLY A 558 -14.51 -5.90 15.15
CA GLY A 558 -14.69 -4.50 14.75
C GLY A 558 -16.10 -4.18 14.25
N ILE A 559 -16.71 -5.06 13.44
CA ILE A 559 -18.09 -4.91 12.96
C ILE A 559 -19.07 -5.06 14.13
N THR A 560 -18.87 -6.05 15.01
CA THR A 560 -19.70 -6.21 16.21
C THR A 560 -19.66 -4.96 17.10
N LEU A 561 -18.47 -4.37 17.28
CA LEU A 561 -18.32 -3.13 18.03
C LEU A 561 -18.95 -1.93 17.31
N LEU A 562 -18.89 -1.87 15.98
CA LEU A 562 -19.58 -0.82 15.23
C LEU A 562 -21.09 -0.90 15.43
N THR A 563 -21.68 -2.10 15.37
CA THR A 563 -23.10 -2.30 15.68
C THR A 563 -23.43 -1.87 17.11
N PHE A 564 -22.61 -2.26 18.08
CA PHE A 564 -22.75 -1.81 19.47
C PHE A 564 -22.69 -0.28 19.58
N MET A 565 -21.73 0.37 18.92
CA MET A 565 -21.58 1.83 18.97
C MET A 565 -22.80 2.55 18.40
N VAL A 566 -23.39 2.04 17.32
CA VAL A 566 -24.63 2.59 16.76
C VAL A 566 -25.75 2.52 17.79
N ILE A 567 -25.96 1.35 18.41
CA ILE A 567 -26.98 1.16 19.46
C ILE A 567 -26.71 2.07 20.66
N HIS A 568 -25.46 2.12 21.12
CA HIS A 568 -25.03 2.94 22.26
C HIS A 568 -25.29 4.43 22.04
N LEU A 569 -24.98 4.95 20.84
CA LEU A 569 -25.28 6.33 20.48
C LEU A 569 -26.79 6.60 20.40
N PHE A 570 -27.57 5.68 19.81
CA PHE A 570 -29.03 5.85 19.78
C PHE A 570 -29.65 5.86 21.18
N GLN A 571 -29.15 5.03 22.10
CA GLN A 571 -29.66 5.00 23.47
C GLN A 571 -29.22 6.22 24.27
N PHE A 572 -27.91 6.48 24.39
CA PHE A 572 -27.41 7.48 25.35
C PHE A 572 -27.20 8.86 24.75
N ARG A 573 -26.82 8.95 23.47
CA ARG A 573 -26.61 10.25 22.82
C ARG A 573 -27.91 10.83 22.26
N PHE A 574 -28.67 10.06 21.50
CA PHE A 574 -29.88 10.50 20.82
C PHE A 574 -31.18 10.11 21.53
N GLY A 575 -31.11 9.29 22.58
CA GLY A 575 -32.28 8.90 23.36
C GLY A 575 -32.94 10.09 24.04
N ALA A 576 -34.27 10.02 24.18
CA ALA A 576 -35.02 11.03 24.88
C ALA A 576 -34.57 11.11 26.36
N THR A 577 -34.53 12.33 26.88
CA THR A 577 -34.21 12.60 28.30
C THR A 577 -35.22 13.54 28.89
N GLN A 578 -35.39 13.42 30.20
CA GLN A 578 -36.08 14.41 31.01
C GLN A 578 -35.19 15.64 31.25
N PRO A 579 -35.76 16.84 31.47
CA PRO A 579 -34.99 18.01 31.86
C PRO A 579 -34.56 17.88 33.34
N PHE A 580 -33.31 18.24 33.61
CA PHE A 580 -32.71 18.31 34.93
C PHE A 580 -32.23 19.73 35.21
N LYS A 581 -32.48 20.26 36.41
CA LYS A 581 -32.00 21.60 36.78
C LYS A 581 -30.65 21.47 37.46
N LEU A 582 -29.62 22.00 36.81
CA LEU A 582 -28.24 21.97 37.29
C LEU A 582 -27.78 23.38 37.62
N CYS A 583 -26.99 23.55 38.68
CA CYS A 583 -26.24 24.78 38.90
C CYS A 583 -24.80 24.65 38.34
N PRO A 584 -24.52 25.20 37.15
CA PRO A 584 -23.21 25.08 36.56
C PRO A 584 -22.20 26.00 37.27
N PRO A 585 -20.90 25.63 37.26
CA PRO A 585 -19.86 26.49 37.78
C PRO A 585 -19.73 27.77 36.94
N PRO A 586 -19.27 28.88 37.54
CA PRO A 586 -19.11 30.16 36.84
C PRO A 586 -18.06 30.10 35.71
N TYR A 587 -17.14 29.15 35.79
CA TYR A 587 -16.16 28.83 34.75
C TYR A 587 -16.43 27.44 34.15
N LEU A 588 -15.68 27.03 33.13
CA LEU A 588 -15.81 25.70 32.52
C LEU A 588 -15.70 24.56 33.54
N VAL A 589 -14.76 24.68 34.50
CA VAL A 589 -14.51 23.71 35.56
C VAL A 589 -14.26 24.43 36.87
N ASN A 590 -14.79 23.90 37.98
CA ASN A 590 -14.58 24.41 39.32
C ASN A 590 -13.30 23.84 39.97
N ILE A 591 -12.12 24.26 39.50
CA ILE A 591 -10.84 23.71 39.97
C ILE A 591 -10.60 23.98 41.47
N GLY A 592 -11.20 25.03 42.03
CA GLY A 592 -11.06 25.41 43.43
C GLY A 592 -11.46 24.31 44.42
N THR A 593 -12.41 23.44 44.04
CA THR A 593 -12.92 22.36 44.91
C THR A 593 -11.90 21.25 45.14
N VAL A 594 -10.98 21.04 44.20
CA VAL A 594 -9.86 20.09 44.33
C VAL A 594 -8.97 20.44 45.52
N PHE A 595 -8.71 21.74 45.74
CA PHE A 595 -7.92 22.22 46.88
C PHE A 595 -8.66 22.09 48.22
N HIS A 596 -9.97 21.81 48.17
CA HIS A 596 -10.83 21.59 49.33
C HIS A 596 -11.29 20.12 49.45
N LEU A 597 -10.66 19.20 48.70
CA LEU A 597 -10.99 17.77 48.65
C LEU A 597 -12.46 17.47 48.31
N ARG A 598 -13.10 18.37 47.55
CA ARG A 598 -14.42 18.17 46.97
C ARG A 598 -14.28 17.94 45.46
N LEU A 599 -14.94 16.93 44.92
CA LEU A 599 -14.83 16.53 43.50
C LEU A 599 -15.95 17.11 42.61
N ASN A 600 -16.72 18.10 43.09
CA ASN A 600 -17.75 18.80 42.33
C ASN A 600 -17.13 19.78 41.31
N LEU A 601 -16.49 19.22 40.28
CA LEU A 601 -15.80 19.94 39.22
C LEU A 601 -16.76 20.60 38.23
N PHE A 602 -17.94 20.01 38.04
CA PHE A 602 -18.87 20.36 36.96
C PHE A 602 -20.20 20.96 37.44
N TRP A 603 -20.34 21.20 38.75
CA TRP A 603 -21.54 21.79 39.36
C TRP A 603 -21.18 22.53 40.67
N VAL A 604 -22.10 23.36 41.16
CA VAL A 604 -21.97 24.10 42.43
C VAL A 604 -23.22 23.94 43.29
N ASP A 605 -23.03 23.86 44.62
CA ASP A 605 -24.07 23.73 45.64
C ASP A 605 -24.46 25.07 46.29
N THR A 606 -24.05 26.19 45.69
CA THR A 606 -24.27 27.54 46.24
C THR A 606 -25.77 27.87 46.30
N PRO A 607 -26.34 28.18 47.47
CA PRO A 607 -27.74 28.59 47.57
C PRO A 607 -28.06 29.79 46.65
N GLY A 608 -29.13 29.68 45.86
CA GLY A 608 -29.57 30.75 44.94
C GLY A 608 -28.76 30.86 43.64
N CYS A 609 -27.98 29.84 43.28
CA CYS A 609 -27.29 29.77 41.99
C CYS A 609 -28.23 29.84 40.79
N THR A 610 -27.76 30.46 39.70
CA THR A 610 -28.46 30.45 38.42
C THR A 610 -28.48 29.02 37.86
N THR A 611 -29.68 28.43 37.75
CA THR A 611 -29.86 27.07 37.21
C THR A 611 -29.92 27.07 35.69
N ALA A 612 -29.32 26.06 35.07
CA ALA A 612 -29.51 25.70 33.67
C ALA A 612 -30.33 24.42 33.57
N GLU A 613 -31.21 24.34 32.56
CA GLU A 613 -31.89 23.08 32.21
C GLU A 613 -30.98 22.24 31.32
N VAL A 614 -30.73 21.00 31.75
CA VAL A 614 -29.82 20.05 31.09
C VAL A 614 -30.52 18.71 30.89
N ARG A 615 -29.93 17.83 30.10
CA ARG A 615 -30.45 16.47 29.91
C ARG A 615 -30.18 15.62 31.16
N ASP A 616 -31.20 14.94 31.66
CA ASP A 616 -31.08 13.96 32.75
C ASP A 616 -30.54 12.62 32.24
N ILE A 617 -29.25 12.60 31.91
CA ILE A 617 -28.56 11.39 31.45
C ILE A 617 -28.37 10.40 32.60
N TYR A 618 -28.26 10.87 33.84
CA TYR A 618 -28.20 10.01 35.02
C TYR A 618 -29.44 9.13 35.17
N ARG A 619 -30.64 9.72 35.08
CA ARG A 619 -31.88 8.95 35.14
C ARG A 619 -32.03 8.00 33.96
N MET A 620 -31.71 8.46 32.75
CA MET A 620 -31.78 7.62 31.55
C MET A 620 -30.96 6.33 31.71
N GLU A 621 -29.77 6.43 32.29
CA GLU A 621 -28.91 5.30 32.56
C GLU A 621 -29.55 4.25 33.48
N PHE A 622 -30.13 4.69 34.60
CA PHE A 622 -30.87 3.79 35.49
C PHE A 622 -32.10 3.19 34.80
N GLU A 623 -32.80 3.95 33.95
CA GLU A 623 -33.99 3.44 33.25
C GLU A 623 -33.64 2.38 32.20
N VAL A 624 -32.57 2.56 31.43
CA VAL A 624 -32.12 1.57 30.42
C VAL A 624 -31.68 0.27 31.09
N PHE A 625 -30.88 0.35 32.17
CA PHE A 625 -30.31 -0.83 32.82
C PHE A 625 -31.22 -1.49 33.86
N LYS A 626 -32.45 -1.01 34.06
CA LYS A 626 -33.50 -1.81 34.73
C LYS A 626 -33.73 -3.15 34.02
N SER A 627 -33.59 -3.17 32.70
CA SER A 627 -33.67 -4.41 31.92
C SER A 627 -32.40 -5.25 32.10
N LEU A 628 -32.56 -6.48 32.58
CA LEU A 628 -31.48 -7.46 32.66
C LEU A 628 -30.90 -7.76 31.27
N GLU A 629 -31.73 -7.75 30.22
CA GLU A 629 -31.29 -8.00 28.84
C GLU A 629 -30.33 -6.92 28.36
N TRP A 630 -30.65 -5.65 28.62
CA TRP A 630 -29.75 -4.53 28.31
C TRP A 630 -28.47 -4.60 29.14
N CYS A 631 -28.56 -4.94 30.44
CA CYS A 631 -27.38 -5.16 31.27
C CYS A 631 -26.45 -6.23 30.68
N LEU A 632 -26.99 -7.40 30.30
CA LEU A 632 -26.21 -8.50 29.73
C LEU A 632 -25.65 -8.15 28.34
N PHE A 633 -26.41 -7.43 27.51
CA PHE A 633 -25.94 -6.95 26.21
C PHE A 633 -24.70 -6.06 26.34
N TYR A 634 -24.71 -5.12 27.28
CA TYR A 634 -23.58 -4.23 27.53
C TYR A 634 -22.36 -4.97 28.11
N ILE A 635 -22.58 -5.93 29.03
CA ILE A 635 -21.49 -6.79 29.53
C ILE A 635 -20.84 -7.57 28.38
N PHE A 636 -21.66 -8.15 27.49
CA PHE A 636 -21.15 -8.86 26.31
C PHE A 636 -20.35 -7.92 25.39
N ALA A 637 -20.84 -6.70 25.15
CA ALA A 637 -20.13 -5.71 24.35
C ALA A 637 -18.76 -5.37 24.95
N VAL A 638 -18.63 -5.27 26.29
CA VAL A 638 -17.35 -5.06 26.97
C VAL A 638 -16.38 -6.25 26.77
N VAL A 639 -16.87 -7.49 26.75
CA VAL A 639 -16.05 -8.67 26.45
C VAL A 639 -15.51 -8.64 25.02
N VAL A 640 -16.37 -8.30 24.04
CA VAL A 640 -15.96 -8.14 22.64
C VAL A 640 -14.97 -7.00 22.48
N PHE A 641 -15.22 -5.87 23.13
CA PHE A 641 -14.33 -4.70 23.17
C PHE A 641 -12.95 -5.09 23.72
N SER A 642 -12.90 -5.77 24.86
CA SER A 642 -11.66 -6.20 25.51
C SER A 642 -10.86 -7.14 24.61
N THR A 643 -11.55 -8.06 23.94
CA THR A 643 -10.92 -8.99 22.99
C THR A 643 -10.34 -8.25 21.79
N HIS A 644 -11.12 -7.34 21.18
CA HIS A 644 -10.69 -6.53 20.05
C HIS A 644 -9.47 -5.67 20.42
N MET A 645 -9.53 -5.01 21.58
CA MET A 645 -8.47 -4.16 22.08
C MET A 645 -7.18 -4.96 22.34
N CYS A 646 -7.26 -6.13 22.96
CA CYS A 646 -6.08 -7.00 23.19
C CYS A 646 -5.46 -7.50 21.88
N LEU A 647 -6.28 -7.92 20.91
CA LEU A 647 -5.81 -8.36 19.59
C LEU A 647 -5.17 -7.22 18.79
N GLY A 648 -5.77 -6.02 18.86
CA GLY A 648 -5.24 -4.80 18.24
C GLY A 648 -3.92 -4.38 18.89
N TRP A 649 -3.87 -4.38 20.22
CA TRP A 649 -2.69 -3.98 21.00
C TRP A 649 -1.47 -4.86 20.71
N ALA A 650 -1.65 -6.18 20.67
CA ALA A 650 -0.60 -7.12 20.32
C ALA A 650 0.01 -6.86 18.93
N LYS A 651 -0.76 -6.28 18.01
CA LYS A 651 -0.31 -5.89 16.68
C LYS A 651 0.27 -4.47 16.63
N ALA A 652 -0.20 -3.58 17.51
CA ALA A 652 0.26 -2.20 17.59
C ALA A 652 1.65 -2.09 18.25
N VAL A 653 1.92 -2.83 19.32
CA VAL A 653 3.18 -2.75 20.07
C VAL A 653 4.44 -2.95 19.20
N PRO A 654 4.49 -3.93 18.27
CA PRO A 654 5.65 -4.12 17.41
C PRO A 654 5.73 -3.12 16.24
N ALA A 655 4.74 -2.24 16.08
CA ALA A 655 4.72 -1.29 14.98
C ALA A 655 5.88 -0.29 15.13
N PRO A 656 6.68 -0.04 14.08
CA PRO A 656 7.83 0.87 14.15
C PRO A 656 7.49 2.28 14.63
N ILE A 657 6.23 2.68 14.50
CA ILE A 657 5.74 4.01 14.83
C ILE A 657 5.77 4.31 16.34
N LEU A 658 5.58 3.29 17.20
CA LEU A 658 5.59 3.47 18.65
C LEU A 658 7.01 3.55 19.23
N ASP A 659 8.05 3.29 18.42
CA ASP A 659 9.46 3.31 18.85
C ASP A 659 9.75 2.49 20.13
N ILE A 660 8.95 1.45 20.42
CA ILE A 660 9.18 0.56 21.57
C ILE A 660 10.32 -0.39 21.21
N PRO A 661 11.42 -0.46 21.99
CA PRO A 661 12.52 -1.38 21.70
C PRO A 661 12.06 -2.84 21.74
N LYS A 662 12.58 -3.66 20.82
CA LYS A 662 12.16 -5.07 20.62
C LYS A 662 12.15 -5.90 21.90
N ARG A 663 13.13 -5.69 22.80
CA ARG A 663 13.22 -6.42 24.09
C ARG A 663 12.06 -6.15 25.06
N TYR A 664 11.31 -5.07 24.87
CA TYR A 664 10.16 -4.71 25.71
C TYR A 664 8.82 -5.08 25.11
N HIS A 665 8.76 -5.55 23.85
CA HIS A 665 7.49 -5.83 23.16
C HIS A 665 6.59 -6.76 23.96
N ASN A 666 7.11 -7.91 24.42
CA ASN A 666 6.31 -8.85 25.21
C ASN A 666 5.79 -8.22 26.51
N LYS A 667 6.61 -7.46 27.24
CA LYS A 667 6.18 -6.81 28.49
C LYS A 667 5.15 -5.72 28.24
N ALA A 668 5.34 -4.89 27.21
CA ALA A 668 4.40 -3.84 26.82
C ALA A 668 3.04 -4.41 26.35
N ILE A 669 3.03 -5.58 25.71
CA ILE A 669 1.80 -6.30 25.37
C ILE A 669 1.04 -6.68 26.65
N HIS A 670 1.72 -7.27 27.63
CA HIS A 670 1.08 -7.67 28.90
C HIS A 670 0.59 -6.47 29.72
N VAL A 671 1.35 -5.36 29.75
CA VAL A 671 0.88 -4.12 30.38
C VAL A 671 -0.43 -3.66 29.73
N GLY A 672 -0.52 -3.69 28.40
CA GLY A 672 -1.77 -3.38 27.71
C GLY A 672 -2.92 -4.30 28.09
N TYR A 673 -2.69 -5.60 28.27
CA TYR A 673 -3.73 -6.53 28.71
C TYR A 673 -4.26 -6.22 30.12
N VAL A 674 -3.36 -5.87 31.04
CA VAL A 674 -3.74 -5.45 32.40
C VAL A 674 -4.55 -4.15 32.34
N MET A 675 -4.14 -3.19 31.52
CA MET A 675 -4.89 -1.94 31.30
C MET A 675 -6.28 -2.21 30.72
N THR A 676 -6.39 -3.08 29.70
CA THR A 676 -7.68 -3.48 29.12
C THR A 676 -8.59 -4.09 30.18
N ALA A 677 -8.07 -4.98 31.02
CA ALA A 677 -8.85 -5.60 32.09
C ALA A 677 -9.38 -4.57 33.09
N PHE A 678 -8.57 -3.58 33.46
CA PHE A 678 -9.01 -2.50 34.36
C PHE A 678 -10.11 -1.64 33.73
N ILE A 679 -9.96 -1.25 32.46
CA ILE A 679 -10.98 -0.49 31.71
C ILE A 679 -12.28 -1.31 31.60
N ALA A 680 -12.18 -2.62 31.33
CA ALA A 680 -13.33 -3.50 31.25
C ALA A 680 -14.10 -3.58 32.57
N LEU A 681 -13.40 -3.65 33.71
CA LEU A 681 -14.02 -3.63 35.03
C LEU A 681 -14.80 -2.34 35.27
N ILE A 682 -14.26 -1.18 34.86
CA ILE A 682 -14.98 0.10 34.94
C ILE A 682 -16.26 0.05 34.11
N TYR A 683 -16.18 -0.37 32.85
CA TYR A 683 -17.36 -0.41 31.98
C TYR A 683 -18.41 -1.43 32.40
N VAL A 684 -18.02 -2.56 33.01
CA VAL A 684 -18.98 -3.53 33.57
C VAL A 684 -19.59 -3.04 34.88
N SER A 685 -18.83 -2.29 35.69
CA SER A 685 -19.30 -1.83 37.01
C SER A 685 -20.57 -0.98 36.91
N PHE A 686 -20.70 -0.22 35.83
CA PHE A 686 -21.78 0.72 35.62
C PHE A 686 -23.16 0.07 35.35
N PRO A 687 -23.36 -0.76 34.29
CA PRO A 687 -24.64 -1.44 34.06
C PRO A 687 -25.01 -2.36 35.23
N VAL A 688 -24.02 -2.96 35.90
CA VAL A 688 -24.24 -3.77 37.11
C VAL A 688 -24.72 -2.91 38.27
N TYR A 689 -24.12 -1.74 38.49
CA TYR A 689 -24.52 -0.84 39.57
C TYR A 689 -25.92 -0.29 39.38
N THR A 690 -26.24 0.22 38.19
CA THR A 690 -27.56 0.79 37.89
C THR A 690 -28.68 -0.26 37.86
N HIS A 691 -28.35 -1.53 37.59
CA HIS A 691 -29.29 -2.64 37.68
C HIS A 691 -29.55 -3.09 39.13
N LEU A 692 -28.51 -3.11 39.97
CA LEU A 692 -28.59 -3.69 41.33
C LEU A 692 -28.96 -2.68 42.42
N PHE A 693 -28.66 -1.40 42.22
CA PHE A 693 -28.86 -0.35 43.22
C PHE A 693 -29.94 0.64 42.78
N PRO A 694 -30.73 1.18 43.73
CA PRO A 694 -31.70 2.22 43.40
C PRO A 694 -30.99 3.52 43.01
N MET A 695 -31.63 4.29 42.14
CA MET A 695 -31.19 5.64 41.77
C MET A 695 -31.12 6.54 43.01
N SER A 696 -30.06 7.37 43.11
CA SER A 696 -29.94 8.32 44.23
C SER A 696 -31.07 9.36 44.20
N PRO A 697 -31.61 9.78 45.36
CA PRO A 697 -32.57 10.88 45.42
C PRO A 697 -31.93 12.19 44.92
N GLY A 698 -32.58 12.84 43.95
CA GLY A 698 -32.21 14.16 43.41
C GLY A 698 -33.47 14.81 42.84
N TYR A 699 -33.42 16.07 42.37
CA TYR A 699 -34.59 16.83 41.86
C TYR A 699 -35.43 16.01 40.86
N ILE A 700 -36.44 15.30 41.37
CA ILE A 700 -37.32 14.46 40.57
C ILE A 700 -38.20 15.41 39.77
N SER A 701 -37.97 15.52 38.46
CA SER A 701 -39.04 15.97 37.57
C SER A 701 -40.22 15.02 37.80
N PRO A 702 -41.42 15.51 38.18
CA PRO A 702 -42.60 14.69 38.45
C PRO A 702 -43.12 13.95 37.20
N GLU A 703 -42.41 14.03 36.08
CA GLU A 703 -42.76 13.40 34.83
C GLU A 703 -42.56 11.86 34.85
N PRO A 704 -43.51 11.11 34.26
CA PRO A 704 -43.47 9.65 34.20
C PRO A 704 -42.24 9.13 33.44
N ALA A 705 -41.91 7.85 33.65
CA ALA A 705 -40.85 7.18 32.90
C ALA A 705 -41.10 7.31 31.38
N LEU A 706 -40.04 7.57 30.62
CA LEU A 706 -40.12 7.58 29.16
C LEU A 706 -40.39 6.16 28.66
N PRO A 707 -41.23 5.99 27.61
CA PRO A 707 -41.64 4.67 27.11
C PRO A 707 -40.50 3.84 26.52
#